data_AF-A0A3B7MLY9-F1
#
_entry.id   AF-A0A3B7MLY9-F1
#
_cell.length_a   1.000
_cell.length_b   1.000
_cell.length_c   1.000
_cell.angle_alpha   90.00
_cell.angle_beta   90.00
_cell.angle_gamma   90.00
#
_symmetry.space_group_name_H-M   'P 1'
#
loop_
_entity.id
_entity.type
_entity.pdbx_description
1 polymer ?
#
loop_
_entity_poly.entity_id
_entity_poly.type
_entity_poly.pdbx_seq_one_letter_code
_entity_poly.pdbx_strand_id
1 'polypeptide(L)'
;MKKITINLPIWGGATLLPLLTRTFTLFLLFCLLLCSKGQAQFLLLDDMEGHGPCSGRWTFYAGNTTTGKVEFNIPNPAVTGLNTSSHVARFTKDTTSFEWMSASCSLPDSFDLSTNSVFKMLVRSNVIEDVMFKLQPGTNYSKAVFLTYRIKNINTWEEAVFDFKSVKNRTDFNTIVVQFIDGRKANGILHFDLVQSPDRVNITLADTRIVMGQEQGAVIQATIHKNTFDSVLNKSNWTAQLPSGVTIDSLQRVNDTTVNVVLAGNSLANYSRFTLRLTIAGSELAGPAAAQYLALGNVVFEGNPNYTLIFEDHFNGTGLPDLTKWTVDPRPKGWINGEQQVYTDTSYDNARVRNGSLVITGKKDYPNYNTTEPWSSARLITRNKVDFRYGKVEVRARLPRARGSWPAIWLMPTTESYGAWPKSGEIDIMEHVGNNFGTVLSTVHTQNNNWTNGGHLSASKLIPDVDTVFHVYALEWSEDSLRFTYDGVKVYTYVNPKTDWKDWPFDQKFHIILNVAIGGGMGGAITEANWPDSMLVDYVRVYQKGLGTPVPDSIVVSPANRAIVAGRKYQYTAKIFDQNDFPMSLTPVWSITGSGNTITAGGLACIHSPGIVTATVSYNGDTLSATANVTTRVANFKPVPARIEAEAFDYSNTTRTEPVLDTSGVLNVSFIGATSFMEYDIEAPWTGSYRLQLRVAVNTASTVKVMMGDTLLTTMTLPASGGWQNWVTVTSAPFQMPGGKKTLLIQAATSGWNFNWLKVVRATDVSLSRIVVSPDSTSVFVGGKKPFKAAAYGSDSSRFDIPFTWSVPAAGGVMDYKGVFTASYTPGGYLVKASYNSMSGYGKVKVLAAPQLASIKVVPDSLTVPFGASQQYTTKGFDQYGSAFAFTGPAWSVSGTGNSVTQAGALTAGMEPGTFTITAVKDSISGSAIFTTGYGCTFNKRYEAEISTSRSPQPTLEPTTDTSGGQNFTGLGYNHWFGYSVLAIPVRGKYNVSFRVLTTAPAKVKLANSGITYGIISLPNTNGQWATITDTMTLPAISYANVIVYQGTFKFNWFAINNCAVAPAPDTTASSLTMKSAISGDSEAPLAFRVYPNPVRDMITIEQGRHHYHTMKLLDMNGRLLRQWNVPAGNARFSKSLGNLPGGNYMLHLEGTSAPASIKIVKL
;
A
#
# COMPACT_ATOMS: atom_id res chain seq x y z
N MET A 1 -10.81 40.07 70.88
CA MET A 1 -10.22 40.72 72.07
C MET A 1 -8.85 41.28 71.71
N LYS A 2 -8.59 42.55 72.08
CA LYS A 2 -7.34 43.38 71.94
C LYS A 2 -6.86 43.62 70.49
N LYS A 3 -7.05 44.77 69.82
CA LYS A 3 -6.84 46.22 70.09
C LYS A 3 -5.35 46.61 70.22
N ILE A 4 -4.96 47.60 69.39
CA ILE A 4 -3.85 48.62 69.48
C ILE A 4 -2.97 48.62 68.20
N THR A 5 -2.59 49.69 67.50
CA THR A 5 -3.01 51.11 67.30
C THR A 5 -1.89 51.82 66.48
N ILE A 6 -2.25 52.39 65.32
CA ILE A 6 -1.91 53.73 64.75
C ILE A 6 -0.44 54.13 64.37
N ASN A 7 -0.23 54.59 63.11
CA ASN A 7 0.01 56.03 62.78
C ASN A 7 0.05 56.36 61.25
N LEU A 8 -0.70 57.41 60.88
CA LEU A 8 -0.80 58.12 59.58
C LEU A 8 0.12 59.36 59.58
N PRO A 9 0.33 60.09 58.46
CA PRO A 9 -0.56 61.21 58.04
C PRO A 9 -0.78 61.33 56.50
N ILE A 10 -2.00 61.56 55.97
CA ILE A 10 -2.80 62.79 55.69
C ILE A 10 -2.23 63.74 54.60
N TRP A 11 -3.08 64.07 53.60
CA TRP A 11 -3.43 65.36 52.93
C TRP A 11 -3.79 65.09 51.44
N GLY A 12 -4.91 65.51 50.83
CA GLY A 12 -6.11 66.26 51.22
C GLY A 12 -7.03 66.48 49.99
N GLY A 13 -8.32 66.78 50.26
CA GLY A 13 -9.39 67.41 49.41
C GLY A 13 -9.67 66.91 47.98
N ALA A 14 -10.80 67.19 47.31
CA ALA A 14 -12.17 67.55 47.64
C ALA A 14 -13.01 67.50 46.34
N THR A 15 -14.25 66.95 46.43
CA THR A 15 -15.49 67.34 45.73
C THR A 15 -15.70 67.26 44.19
N LEU A 16 -16.88 66.67 43.87
CA LEU A 16 -17.87 66.98 42.81
C LEU A 16 -17.79 66.26 41.42
N LEU A 17 -18.79 65.38 41.21
CA LEU A 17 -19.37 64.94 39.91
C LEU A 17 -19.64 66.14 38.97
N PRO A 18 -19.64 66.00 37.62
CA PRO A 18 -20.32 64.91 36.89
C PRO A 18 -19.63 64.41 35.59
N LEU A 19 -19.58 63.10 35.38
CA LEU A 19 -19.41 62.53 34.02
C LEU A 19 -20.12 61.17 33.89
N LEU A 20 -21.35 61.11 34.41
CA LEU A 20 -22.17 59.89 34.46
C LEU A 20 -23.00 59.63 33.18
N THR A 21 -22.67 60.25 32.04
CA THR A 21 -23.48 60.13 30.80
C THR A 21 -22.67 59.83 29.53
N ARG A 22 -21.37 59.49 29.61
CA ARG A 22 -20.57 59.12 28.43
C ARG A 22 -19.94 57.72 28.42
N THR A 23 -19.89 57.04 29.56
CA THR A 23 -19.26 55.69 29.66
C THR A 23 -20.25 54.53 29.50
N PHE A 24 -21.56 54.75 29.61
CA PHE A 24 -22.55 53.71 29.34
C PHE A 24 -22.86 53.51 27.85
N THR A 25 -22.60 54.52 27.01
CA THR A 25 -22.82 54.44 25.55
C THR A 25 -21.64 53.81 24.80
N LEU A 26 -20.42 53.88 25.35
CA LEU A 26 -19.23 53.31 24.71
C LEU A 26 -19.07 51.80 24.99
N PHE A 27 -19.52 51.32 26.15
CA PHE A 27 -19.46 49.88 26.48
C PHE A 27 -20.56 49.07 25.78
N LEU A 28 -21.72 49.68 25.49
CA LEU A 28 -22.76 49.06 24.67
C LEU A 28 -22.35 48.96 23.18
N LEU A 29 -21.58 49.93 22.65
CA LEU A 29 -21.09 49.90 21.27
C LEU A 29 -19.92 48.91 21.08
N PHE A 30 -19.04 48.74 22.07
CA PHE A 30 -17.89 47.85 21.96
C PHE A 30 -18.25 46.36 22.15
N CYS A 31 -19.29 46.04 22.92
CA CYS A 31 -19.83 44.68 23.02
C CYS A 31 -20.63 44.24 21.77
N LEU A 32 -21.14 45.18 20.97
CA LEU A 32 -21.80 44.89 19.69
C LEU A 32 -20.79 44.70 18.53
N LEU A 33 -19.54 45.15 18.68
CA LEU A 33 -18.49 45.06 17.65
C LEU A 33 -17.59 43.82 17.77
N LEU A 34 -17.65 43.06 18.87
CA LEU A 34 -16.83 41.86 19.08
C LEU A 34 -17.61 40.53 19.02
N CYS A 35 -18.91 40.57 18.71
CA CYS A 35 -19.74 39.37 18.50
C CYS A 35 -20.26 39.17 17.07
N SER A 36 -19.96 40.05 16.11
CA SER A 36 -20.35 39.89 14.71
C SER A 36 -19.29 39.17 13.88
N LYS A 37 -19.03 37.89 14.18
CA LYS A 37 -18.42 36.99 13.20
C LYS A 37 -19.44 36.76 12.07
N GLY A 38 -19.40 37.61 11.05
CA GLY A 38 -20.01 37.45 9.72
C GLY A 38 -21.36 36.74 9.65
N GLN A 39 -22.47 37.45 9.92
CA GLN A 39 -23.81 36.99 9.59
C GLN A 39 -24.50 38.00 8.67
N ALA A 40 -24.24 37.88 7.37
CA ALA A 40 -24.79 38.77 6.34
C ALA A 40 -25.11 37.97 5.07
N GLN A 41 -25.95 36.93 5.20
CA GLN A 41 -26.52 36.21 4.06
C GLN A 41 -27.77 35.38 4.39
N PHE A 42 -28.28 35.51 5.61
CA PHE A 42 -29.38 34.70 6.08
C PHE A 42 -30.58 35.60 6.40
N LEU A 43 -31.73 35.24 5.83
CA LEU A 43 -33.00 35.80 6.23
C LEU A 43 -33.39 35.15 7.57
N LEU A 44 -33.67 35.99 8.58
CA LEU A 44 -34.25 35.52 9.83
C LEU A 44 -35.63 34.95 9.53
N LEU A 45 -35.82 33.65 9.75
CA LEU A 45 -37.13 33.02 9.68
C LEU A 45 -37.89 33.20 10.99
N ASP A 46 -37.22 32.99 12.11
CA ASP A 46 -37.77 33.19 13.45
C ASP A 46 -36.67 33.30 14.51
N ASP A 47 -36.78 34.24 15.43
CA ASP A 47 -35.96 34.36 16.64
C ASP A 47 -36.74 34.02 17.92
N MET A 48 -37.96 33.50 17.78
CA MET A 48 -38.88 33.18 18.88
C MET A 48 -39.27 34.38 19.75
N GLU A 49 -38.93 35.61 19.32
CA GLU A 49 -39.21 36.88 20.01
C GLU A 49 -40.24 37.74 19.25
N GLY A 50 -40.80 37.19 18.18
CA GLY A 50 -41.83 37.86 17.39
C GLY A 50 -41.37 38.30 16.00
N HIS A 51 -40.11 38.09 15.63
CA HIS A 51 -39.57 38.56 14.35
C HIS A 51 -39.41 37.43 13.32
N GLY A 52 -39.51 37.80 12.05
CA GLY A 52 -39.39 36.89 10.91
C GLY A 52 -40.72 36.28 10.43
N PRO A 53 -40.76 35.75 9.20
CA PRO A 53 -41.98 35.27 8.56
C PRO A 53 -42.55 33.97 9.16
N CYS A 54 -41.78 33.24 9.98
CA CYS A 54 -42.27 32.07 10.73
C CYS A 54 -42.82 32.43 12.12
N SER A 55 -42.60 33.66 12.59
CA SER A 55 -43.10 34.13 13.88
C SER A 55 -44.60 33.93 14.00
N GLY A 56 -45.01 33.22 15.06
CA GLY A 56 -46.41 32.88 15.32
C GLY A 56 -47.04 31.84 14.37
N ARG A 57 -46.26 31.23 13.47
CA ARG A 57 -46.73 30.23 12.48
C ARG A 57 -46.23 28.81 12.72
N TRP A 58 -45.50 28.59 13.82
CA TRP A 58 -45.04 27.26 14.17
C TRP A 58 -46.17 26.36 14.64
N THR A 59 -46.10 25.12 14.20
CA THR A 59 -46.98 24.01 14.61
C THR A 59 -46.11 22.84 15.04
N PHE A 60 -46.64 21.94 15.86
CA PHE A 60 -45.93 20.71 16.21
C PHE A 60 -46.86 19.49 16.18
N TYR A 61 -46.27 18.33 15.95
CA TYR A 61 -46.93 17.03 16.02
C TYR A 61 -46.13 16.10 16.92
N ALA A 62 -46.75 15.61 17.99
CA ALA A 62 -46.10 14.74 18.98
C ALA A 62 -46.72 13.33 19.07
N GLY A 63 -47.86 13.09 18.40
CA GLY A 63 -48.66 11.88 18.50
C GLY A 63 -49.93 12.09 19.35
N ASN A 64 -50.93 11.21 19.21
CA ASN A 64 -52.28 11.44 19.75
C ASN A 64 -52.41 11.25 21.27
N THR A 65 -51.41 10.67 21.95
CA THR A 65 -51.48 10.28 23.38
C THR A 65 -50.17 10.48 24.15
N THR A 66 -49.34 11.46 23.77
CA THR A 66 -48.00 11.66 24.35
C THR A 66 -47.94 12.77 25.41
N THR A 67 -46.95 12.69 26.29
CA THR A 67 -46.51 13.76 27.19
C THR A 67 -45.44 14.69 26.58
N GLY A 68 -44.84 14.32 25.44
CA GLY A 68 -43.91 15.17 24.71
C GLY A 68 -44.61 16.37 24.05
N LYS A 69 -43.96 17.52 24.04
CA LYS A 69 -44.50 18.77 23.46
C LYS A 69 -43.41 19.70 22.95
N VAL A 70 -43.80 20.59 22.04
CA VAL A 70 -42.97 21.74 21.65
C VAL A 70 -43.66 23.01 22.11
N GLU A 71 -42.93 23.83 22.85
CA GLU A 71 -43.38 25.14 23.34
C GLU A 71 -42.56 26.22 22.65
N PHE A 72 -43.23 27.22 22.09
CA PHE A 72 -42.61 28.36 21.42
C PHE A 72 -42.69 29.58 22.32
N ASN A 73 -41.77 30.54 22.15
CA ASN A 73 -41.72 31.77 22.95
C ASN A 73 -41.65 31.51 24.47
N ILE A 74 -40.71 30.67 24.91
CA ILE A 74 -40.45 30.40 26.33
C ILE A 74 -39.13 31.07 26.78
N PRO A 75 -38.97 31.45 28.05
CA PRO A 75 -37.74 32.10 28.52
C PRO A 75 -36.48 31.29 28.21
N ASN A 76 -35.46 31.96 27.66
CA ASN A 76 -34.19 31.32 27.32
C ASN A 76 -33.50 30.77 28.60
N PRO A 77 -33.19 29.45 28.66
CA PRO A 77 -32.58 28.85 29.85
C PRO A 77 -31.12 29.27 30.09
N ALA A 78 -30.48 29.95 29.13
CA ALA A 78 -29.11 30.45 29.24
C ALA A 78 -28.88 31.64 28.29
N VAL A 79 -29.24 32.85 28.74
CA VAL A 79 -29.11 34.14 28.02
C VAL A 79 -27.67 34.66 27.89
N THR A 80 -26.69 33.77 27.79
CA THR A 80 -25.27 34.13 27.81
C THR A 80 -24.49 33.37 26.75
N GLY A 81 -23.38 33.94 26.29
CA GLY A 81 -22.55 33.33 25.26
C GLY A 81 -23.16 33.52 23.86
N LEU A 82 -23.37 32.42 23.14
CA LEU A 82 -23.75 32.44 21.73
C LEU A 82 -25.23 32.86 21.49
N ASN A 83 -26.11 32.60 22.45
CA ASN A 83 -27.52 33.01 22.36
C ASN A 83 -27.85 34.02 23.46
N THR A 84 -28.16 35.25 23.05
CA THR A 84 -28.55 36.35 23.95
C THR A 84 -30.05 36.68 23.89
N SER A 85 -30.84 35.96 23.08
CA SER A 85 -32.29 36.16 22.99
C SER A 85 -32.96 35.91 24.35
N SER A 86 -34.01 36.65 24.64
CA SER A 86 -34.80 36.51 25.87
C SER A 86 -35.72 35.29 25.84
N HIS A 87 -36.17 34.87 24.65
CA HIS A 87 -37.07 33.75 24.46
C HIS A 87 -36.54 32.77 23.39
N VAL A 88 -36.97 31.50 23.47
CA VAL A 88 -36.56 30.40 22.57
C VAL A 88 -37.72 29.41 22.37
N ALA A 89 -37.54 28.41 21.51
CA ALA A 89 -38.41 27.24 21.47
C ALA A 89 -37.84 26.11 22.36
N ARG A 90 -38.72 25.36 23.04
CA ARG A 90 -38.39 24.17 23.84
C ARG A 90 -39.10 22.95 23.29
N PHE A 91 -38.32 22.04 22.74
CA PHE A 91 -38.74 20.74 22.23
C PHE A 91 -38.46 19.67 23.30
N THR A 92 -39.51 19.12 23.89
CA THR A 92 -39.43 18.07 24.92
C THR A 92 -39.88 16.74 24.34
N LYS A 93 -38.96 15.76 24.29
CA LYS A 93 -39.25 14.40 23.83
C LYS A 93 -39.06 13.41 24.98
N ASP A 94 -39.94 12.43 25.03
CA ASP A 94 -39.92 11.33 25.99
C ASP A 94 -40.27 9.99 25.34
N THR A 95 -40.26 8.91 26.12
CA THR A 95 -40.56 7.56 25.61
C THR A 95 -42.01 7.35 25.16
N THR A 96 -42.93 8.28 25.44
CA THR A 96 -44.32 8.25 24.96
C THR A 96 -44.48 8.97 23.62
N SER A 97 -43.51 9.81 23.26
CA SER A 97 -43.54 10.63 22.05
C SER A 97 -43.54 9.77 20.79
N PHE A 98 -44.20 10.27 19.74
CA PHE A 98 -44.07 9.68 18.42
C PHE A 98 -42.60 9.73 17.97
N GLU A 99 -42.14 8.65 17.33
CA GLU A 99 -40.74 8.49 16.89
C GLU A 99 -40.29 9.66 16.01
N TRP A 100 -41.22 10.19 15.21
CA TRP A 100 -41.01 11.28 14.24
C TRP A 100 -41.63 12.60 14.69
N MET A 101 -41.81 12.81 16.01
CA MET A 101 -42.27 14.07 16.58
C MET A 101 -41.52 15.26 15.96
N SER A 102 -42.25 16.32 15.60
CA SER A 102 -41.70 17.43 14.80
C SER A 102 -42.29 18.80 15.16
N ALA A 103 -41.51 19.85 14.95
CA ALA A 103 -41.95 21.24 14.89
C ALA A 103 -41.80 21.77 13.45
N SER A 104 -42.78 22.50 12.92
CA SER A 104 -42.77 22.95 11.52
C SER A 104 -43.35 24.35 11.33
N CYS A 105 -42.81 25.06 10.34
CA CYS A 105 -43.32 26.32 9.83
C CYS A 105 -43.43 26.26 8.30
N SER A 106 -44.55 26.73 7.75
CA SER A 106 -44.80 26.83 6.30
C SER A 106 -44.91 28.27 5.85
N LEU A 107 -44.23 28.62 4.77
CA LEU A 107 -44.24 29.96 4.17
C LEU A 107 -45.06 29.99 2.87
N PRO A 108 -45.61 31.16 2.48
CA PRO A 108 -46.33 31.31 1.21
C PRO A 108 -45.44 31.07 -0.01
N ASP A 109 -44.20 31.57 0.03
CA ASP A 109 -43.26 31.45 -1.07
C ASP A 109 -42.22 30.35 -0.82
N SER A 110 -41.70 29.78 -1.90
CA SER A 110 -40.56 28.86 -1.85
C SER A 110 -39.23 29.54 -1.51
N PHE A 111 -38.34 28.81 -0.86
CA PHE A 111 -36.94 29.20 -0.67
C PHE A 111 -36.20 29.20 -2.02
N ASP A 112 -35.32 30.19 -2.21
CA ASP A 112 -34.39 30.22 -3.34
C ASP A 112 -33.04 29.66 -2.89
N LEU A 113 -32.70 28.47 -3.39
CA LEU A 113 -31.48 27.76 -3.00
C LEU A 113 -30.35 27.88 -4.03
N SER A 114 -30.58 28.64 -5.12
CA SER A 114 -29.70 28.63 -6.30
C SER A 114 -28.32 29.24 -6.04
N THR A 115 -28.25 30.24 -5.17
CA THR A 115 -27.03 30.99 -4.81
C THR A 115 -26.46 30.57 -3.46
N ASN A 116 -27.32 30.19 -2.51
CA ASN A 116 -26.97 29.69 -1.19
C ASN A 116 -28.02 28.66 -0.75
N SER A 117 -27.57 27.49 -0.29
CA SER A 117 -28.41 26.37 0.14
C SER A 117 -28.34 26.09 1.64
N VAL A 118 -27.70 26.97 2.41
CA VAL A 118 -27.43 26.77 3.83
C VAL A 118 -28.56 27.31 4.71
N PHE A 119 -29.02 26.51 5.66
CA PHE A 119 -29.90 26.92 6.76
C PHE A 119 -29.14 26.84 8.08
N LYS A 120 -29.53 27.69 9.03
CA LYS A 120 -28.91 27.74 10.36
C LYS A 120 -29.96 27.82 11.46
N MET A 121 -29.60 27.31 12.63
CA MET A 121 -30.30 27.59 13.89
C MET A 121 -29.37 27.40 15.07
N LEU A 122 -29.60 28.12 16.17
CA LEU A 122 -28.95 27.85 17.44
C LEU A 122 -29.64 26.68 18.12
N VAL A 123 -28.86 25.78 18.70
CA VAL A 123 -29.35 24.62 19.44
C VAL A 123 -28.67 24.50 20.80
N ARG A 124 -29.43 24.03 21.79
CA ARG A 124 -28.93 23.68 23.12
C ARG A 124 -29.69 22.46 23.62
N SER A 125 -28.99 21.34 23.81
CA SER A 125 -29.60 20.10 24.29
C SER A 125 -28.97 19.59 25.57
N ASN A 126 -29.75 18.88 26.39
CA ASN A 126 -29.24 18.18 27.57
C ASN A 126 -28.63 16.80 27.26
N VAL A 127 -28.66 16.35 25.99
CA VAL A 127 -28.11 15.06 25.53
C VAL A 127 -27.33 15.23 24.23
N ILE A 128 -26.42 14.29 23.96
CA ILE A 128 -25.65 14.23 22.69
C ILE A 128 -26.40 13.34 21.70
N GLU A 129 -27.36 13.93 21.02
CA GLU A 129 -28.18 13.26 20.01
C GLU A 129 -28.34 14.13 18.75
N ASP A 130 -28.89 13.52 17.70
CA ASP A 130 -29.08 14.17 16.41
C ASP A 130 -30.33 15.08 16.40
N VAL A 131 -30.16 16.27 15.84
CA VAL A 131 -31.22 17.19 15.46
C VAL A 131 -31.37 17.15 13.94
N MET A 132 -32.55 16.81 13.45
CA MET A 132 -32.83 16.77 12.02
C MET A 132 -33.51 18.07 11.58
N PHE A 133 -33.01 18.66 10.49
CA PHE A 133 -33.62 19.79 9.81
C PHE A 133 -34.07 19.34 8.42
N LYS A 134 -35.32 19.61 8.07
CA LYS A 134 -35.96 19.10 6.86
C LYS A 134 -36.63 20.21 6.07
N LEU A 135 -36.43 20.19 4.75
CA LEU A 135 -37.13 21.01 3.77
C LEU A 135 -38.21 20.19 3.08
N GLN A 136 -39.41 20.76 2.94
CA GLN A 136 -40.58 20.05 2.40
C GLN A 136 -41.42 20.96 1.48
N PRO A 137 -41.94 20.45 0.35
CA PRO A 137 -42.95 21.15 -0.46
C PRO A 137 -44.32 21.07 0.21
N GLY A 138 -44.76 22.15 0.85
CA GLY A 138 -46.02 22.21 1.58
C GLY A 138 -46.12 21.08 2.60
N THR A 139 -47.14 20.23 2.46
CA THR A 139 -47.38 19.04 3.29
C THR A 139 -46.87 17.72 2.67
N ASN A 140 -46.23 17.77 1.49
CA ASN A 140 -45.84 16.57 0.74
C ASN A 140 -44.53 15.95 1.25
N TYR A 141 -44.66 14.99 2.18
CA TYR A 141 -43.53 14.29 2.80
C TYR A 141 -42.66 13.50 1.81
N SER A 142 -43.25 12.95 0.73
CA SER A 142 -42.52 12.08 -0.22
C SER A 142 -41.40 12.78 -0.99
N LYS A 143 -41.42 14.12 -1.03
CA LYS A 143 -40.43 14.95 -1.72
C LYS A 143 -39.53 15.74 -0.77
N ALA A 144 -39.62 15.48 0.53
CA ALA A 144 -38.82 16.17 1.52
C ALA A 144 -37.35 15.72 1.48
N VAL A 145 -36.46 16.62 1.87
CA VAL A 145 -35.03 16.33 2.04
C VAL A 145 -34.59 16.83 3.40
N PHE A 146 -33.65 16.12 4.03
CA PHE A 146 -33.25 16.42 5.39
C PHE A 146 -31.76 16.23 5.60
N LEU A 147 -31.24 16.90 6.62
CA LEU A 147 -29.88 16.79 7.12
C LEU A 147 -29.94 16.70 8.64
N THR A 148 -28.93 16.08 9.23
CA THR A 148 -28.80 15.96 10.69
C THR A 148 -27.58 16.71 11.20
N TYR A 149 -27.73 17.30 12.39
CA TYR A 149 -26.64 17.88 13.16
C TYR A 149 -26.56 17.15 14.49
N ARG A 150 -25.39 16.57 14.80
CA ARG A 150 -25.16 15.91 16.08
C ARG A 150 -24.65 16.90 17.10
N ILE A 151 -25.37 17.04 18.22
CA ILE A 151 -24.97 17.89 19.35
C ILE A 151 -23.57 17.48 19.83
N LYS A 152 -22.68 18.45 20.03
CA LYS A 152 -21.29 18.21 20.46
C LYS A 152 -21.09 18.44 21.95
N ASN A 153 -21.84 19.38 22.52
CA ASN A 153 -21.71 19.81 23.90
C ASN A 153 -23.08 19.87 24.57
N ILE A 154 -23.24 19.18 25.69
CA ILE A 154 -24.48 19.26 26.47
C ILE A 154 -24.62 20.62 27.15
N ASN A 155 -25.86 21.09 27.28
CA ASN A 155 -26.29 22.28 28.02
C ASN A 155 -25.60 23.59 27.61
N THR A 156 -24.98 23.63 26.43
CA THR A 156 -24.28 24.78 25.87
C THR A 156 -24.93 25.14 24.54
N TRP A 157 -25.08 26.43 24.26
CA TRP A 157 -25.55 26.89 22.95
C TRP A 157 -24.47 26.66 21.89
N GLU A 158 -24.86 26.05 20.78
CA GLU A 158 -24.03 25.88 19.59
C GLU A 158 -24.83 26.17 18.31
N GLU A 159 -24.15 26.53 17.21
CA GLU A 159 -24.77 26.79 15.90
C GLU A 159 -24.86 25.47 15.11
N ALA A 160 -26.09 25.04 14.78
CA ALA A 160 -26.35 23.95 13.86
C ALA A 160 -26.49 24.49 12.43
N VAL A 161 -25.72 23.93 11.50
CA VAL A 161 -25.64 24.35 10.09
C VAL A 161 -26.03 23.21 9.16
N PHE A 162 -26.94 23.47 8.23
CA PHE A 162 -27.51 22.47 7.31
C PHE A 162 -27.36 22.93 5.85
N ASP A 163 -26.49 22.29 5.05
CA ASP A 163 -26.24 22.66 3.65
C ASP A 163 -26.95 21.73 2.65
N PHE A 164 -28.01 22.24 2.03
CA PHE A 164 -28.83 21.52 1.05
C PHE A 164 -28.32 21.62 -0.39
N LYS A 165 -26.99 21.70 -0.59
CA LYS A 165 -26.34 21.88 -1.91
C LYS A 165 -26.80 20.89 -2.98
N SER A 166 -27.15 19.66 -2.60
CA SER A 166 -27.62 18.62 -3.53
C SER A 166 -28.97 18.93 -4.17
N VAL A 167 -29.77 19.82 -3.58
CA VAL A 167 -31.09 20.22 -4.08
C VAL A 167 -31.18 21.71 -4.42
N LYS A 168 -30.03 22.39 -4.58
CA LYS A 168 -29.96 23.84 -4.85
C LYS A 168 -30.79 24.33 -6.06
N ASN A 169 -31.10 23.42 -7.00
CA ASN A 169 -31.89 23.73 -8.20
C ASN A 169 -33.40 23.55 -8.00
N ARG A 170 -33.86 23.13 -6.82
CA ARG A 170 -35.29 22.94 -6.53
C ARG A 170 -35.91 24.24 -6.03
N THR A 171 -37.10 24.52 -6.53
CA THR A 171 -37.84 25.78 -6.29
C THR A 171 -39.20 25.56 -5.63
N ASP A 172 -39.44 24.36 -5.10
CA ASP A 172 -40.74 23.95 -4.56
C ASP A 172 -40.76 23.77 -3.03
N PHE A 173 -39.64 24.00 -2.34
CA PHE A 173 -39.57 23.95 -0.88
C PHE A 173 -40.04 25.24 -0.25
N ASN A 174 -41.07 25.20 0.59
CA ASN A 174 -41.59 26.35 1.35
C ASN A 174 -41.89 26.02 2.82
N THR A 175 -41.63 24.79 3.26
CA THR A 175 -41.85 24.35 4.64
C THR A 175 -40.52 23.89 5.26
N ILE A 176 -40.24 24.36 6.47
CA ILE A 176 -39.16 23.84 7.32
C ILE A 176 -39.72 22.96 8.45
N VAL A 177 -38.98 21.93 8.81
CA VAL A 177 -39.35 21.00 9.88
C VAL A 177 -38.12 20.62 10.71
N VAL A 178 -38.24 20.72 12.04
CA VAL A 178 -37.22 20.32 13.02
C VAL A 178 -37.68 19.05 13.74
N GLN A 179 -36.81 18.06 13.87
CA GLN A 179 -37.02 16.85 14.66
C GLN A 179 -35.82 16.59 15.58
N PHE A 180 -36.04 15.88 16.67
CA PHE A 180 -35.03 15.62 17.69
C PHE A 180 -35.08 14.16 18.15
N ILE A 181 -33.91 13.53 18.29
CA ILE A 181 -33.75 12.09 18.54
C ILE A 181 -34.58 11.29 17.53
N ASP A 182 -34.33 11.58 16.25
CA ASP A 182 -35.16 11.13 15.15
C ASP A 182 -35.22 9.60 15.04
N GLY A 183 -36.39 9.08 14.66
CA GLY A 183 -36.67 7.64 14.53
C GLY A 183 -36.65 6.82 15.83
N ARG A 184 -36.55 7.46 17.00
CA ARG A 184 -36.47 6.77 18.30
C ARG A 184 -37.38 7.41 19.35
N LYS A 185 -37.89 6.59 20.28
CA LYS A 185 -38.58 7.07 21.49
C LYS A 185 -37.58 7.15 22.65
N ALA A 186 -37.19 8.36 23.04
CA ALA A 186 -36.16 8.59 24.04
C ALA A 186 -36.37 9.92 24.77
N ASN A 187 -35.76 10.05 25.95
CA ASN A 187 -35.86 11.24 26.77
C ASN A 187 -34.81 12.28 26.36
N GLY A 188 -35.24 13.51 26.12
CA GLY A 188 -34.34 14.62 25.88
C GLY A 188 -35.08 15.95 25.72
N ILE A 189 -34.34 17.03 25.93
CA ILE A 189 -34.80 18.40 25.74
C ILE A 189 -33.85 19.07 24.74
N LEU A 190 -34.42 19.65 23.69
CA LEU A 190 -33.75 20.52 22.74
C LEU A 190 -34.36 21.91 22.84
N HIS A 191 -33.53 22.92 23.09
CA HIS A 191 -33.90 24.30 22.83
C HIS A 191 -33.36 24.67 21.46
N PHE A 192 -34.15 25.39 20.67
CA PHE A 192 -33.68 25.96 19.41
C PHE A 192 -34.18 27.40 19.24
N ASP A 193 -33.40 28.17 18.52
CA ASP A 193 -33.60 29.61 18.35
C ASP A 193 -32.87 30.13 17.10
N LEU A 194 -33.14 31.38 16.69
CA LEU A 194 -32.48 32.07 15.58
C LEU A 194 -32.46 31.22 14.30
N VAL A 195 -33.65 30.76 13.89
CA VAL A 195 -33.83 29.95 12.68
C VAL A 195 -33.69 30.84 11.45
N GLN A 196 -32.80 30.44 10.55
CA GLN A 196 -32.29 31.29 9.47
C GLN A 196 -32.28 30.52 8.14
N SER A 197 -32.75 31.16 7.06
CA SER A 197 -32.72 30.63 5.69
C SER A 197 -31.75 31.40 4.81
N PRO A 198 -31.37 30.88 3.63
CA PRO A 198 -30.71 31.69 2.61
C PRO A 198 -31.52 32.95 2.27
N ASP A 199 -30.85 34.10 2.11
CA ASP A 199 -31.44 35.31 1.53
C ASP A 199 -31.54 35.20 -0.01
N ARG A 200 -32.61 35.76 -0.59
CA ARG A 200 -32.85 35.84 -2.05
C ARG A 200 -31.96 36.89 -2.73
N VAL A 201 -31.53 37.91 -2.00
CA VAL A 201 -30.62 38.94 -2.51
C VAL A 201 -29.18 38.44 -2.37
N ASN A 202 -28.43 38.45 -3.49
CA ASN A 202 -27.02 38.09 -3.49
C ASN A 202 -26.20 39.15 -4.20
N ILE A 203 -25.05 39.50 -3.63
CA ILE A 203 -24.07 40.38 -4.25
C ILE A 203 -22.90 39.49 -4.67
N THR A 204 -22.56 39.47 -5.94
CA THR A 204 -21.43 38.70 -6.47
C THR A 204 -20.25 39.59 -6.82
N LEU A 205 -19.04 39.10 -6.60
CA LEU A 205 -17.81 39.75 -7.05
C LEU A 205 -17.32 39.09 -8.35
N ALA A 206 -16.79 39.87 -9.26
CA ALA A 206 -16.04 39.34 -10.40
C ALA A 206 -14.75 38.67 -9.91
N ASP A 207 -14.45 37.48 -10.43
CA ASP A 207 -13.21 36.76 -10.11
C ASP A 207 -12.01 37.63 -10.52
N THR A 208 -11.21 38.03 -9.53
CA THR A 208 -10.14 39.02 -9.70
C THR A 208 -8.91 38.57 -8.92
N ARG A 209 -7.73 38.62 -9.54
CA ARG A 209 -6.45 38.33 -8.90
C ARG A 209 -5.62 39.61 -8.80
N ILE A 210 -5.29 40.02 -7.58
CA ILE A 210 -4.52 41.23 -7.29
C ILE A 210 -3.19 40.79 -6.69
N VAL A 211 -2.08 41.06 -7.38
CA VAL A 211 -0.74 40.66 -6.91
C VAL A 211 -0.21 41.70 -5.93
N MET A 212 0.48 41.27 -4.87
CA MET A 212 1.19 42.17 -3.95
C MET A 212 2.09 43.15 -4.74
N GLY A 213 1.98 44.43 -4.43
CA GLY A 213 2.59 45.56 -5.15
C GLY A 213 1.71 46.17 -6.26
N GLN A 214 0.58 45.53 -6.61
CA GLN A 214 -0.39 45.98 -7.62
C GLN A 214 -1.78 46.28 -7.02
N GLU A 215 -1.89 46.42 -5.70
CA GLU A 215 -3.16 46.69 -5.02
C GLU A 215 -3.65 48.12 -5.27
N GLN A 216 -2.74 49.09 -5.36
CA GLN A 216 -3.04 50.49 -5.64
C GLN A 216 -3.78 50.64 -6.97
N GLY A 217 -5.01 51.17 -6.92
CA GLY A 217 -5.86 51.41 -8.08
C GLY A 217 -6.52 50.16 -8.67
N ALA A 218 -6.34 48.98 -8.05
CA ALA A 218 -7.04 47.77 -8.48
C ALA A 218 -8.56 47.93 -8.34
N VAL A 219 -9.31 47.37 -9.29
CA VAL A 219 -10.77 47.49 -9.37
C VAL A 219 -11.43 46.14 -9.12
N ILE A 220 -12.34 46.11 -8.16
CA ILE A 220 -13.18 44.94 -7.84
C ILE A 220 -14.61 45.27 -8.23
N GLN A 221 -15.21 44.47 -9.11
CA GLN A 221 -16.60 44.68 -9.52
C GLN A 221 -17.56 43.89 -8.62
N ALA A 222 -18.52 44.59 -8.02
CA ALA A 222 -19.62 44.02 -7.24
C ALA A 222 -20.95 44.18 -7.99
N THR A 223 -21.67 43.08 -8.16
CA THR A 223 -22.96 43.03 -8.86
C THR A 223 -24.05 42.48 -7.94
N ILE A 224 -25.15 43.21 -7.77
CA ILE A 224 -26.30 42.76 -7.01
C ILE A 224 -27.34 42.08 -7.92
N HIS A 225 -27.91 40.97 -7.44
CA HIS A 225 -28.94 40.20 -8.15
C HIS A 225 -30.29 40.33 -7.44
N LYS A 226 -31.35 40.48 -8.24
CA LYS A 226 -32.76 40.59 -7.79
C LYS A 226 -33.06 41.77 -6.87
N ASN A 227 -32.16 42.75 -6.80
CA ASN A 227 -32.35 44.06 -6.19
C ASN A 227 -31.44 45.09 -6.90
N THR A 228 -31.49 46.36 -6.50
CA THR A 228 -30.63 47.44 -7.01
C THR A 228 -29.86 48.11 -5.87
N PHE A 229 -28.72 48.69 -6.19
CA PHE A 229 -28.00 49.59 -5.30
C PHE A 229 -28.71 50.94 -5.23
N ASP A 230 -28.62 51.61 -4.07
CA ASP A 230 -29.10 52.97 -3.91
C ASP A 230 -28.42 53.91 -4.94
N SER A 231 -29.12 54.98 -5.28
CA SER A 231 -28.65 56.08 -6.11
C SER A 231 -27.40 56.77 -5.53
N VAL A 232 -27.26 56.79 -4.20
CA VAL A 232 -26.10 57.38 -3.51
C VAL A 232 -25.45 56.31 -2.63
N LEU A 233 -24.16 56.06 -2.87
CA LEU A 233 -23.38 55.06 -2.14
C LEU A 233 -22.40 55.73 -1.19
N ASN A 234 -22.28 55.18 0.02
CA ASN A 234 -21.34 55.69 1.01
C ASN A 234 -20.22 54.67 1.24
N LYS A 235 -18.98 55.08 0.97
CA LYS A 235 -17.79 54.24 1.19
C LYS A 235 -17.71 53.66 2.61
N SER A 236 -18.15 54.38 3.65
CA SER A 236 -18.09 53.87 5.04
C SER A 236 -19.00 52.67 5.27
N ASN A 237 -19.98 52.44 4.41
CA ASN A 237 -20.90 51.31 4.48
C ASN A 237 -20.38 50.06 3.76
N TRP A 238 -19.21 50.14 3.13
CA TRP A 238 -18.53 49.04 2.45
C TRP A 238 -17.29 48.66 3.28
N THR A 239 -17.41 47.57 4.02
CA THR A 239 -16.34 47.06 4.88
C THR A 239 -15.62 45.91 4.20
N ALA A 240 -14.35 46.11 3.83
CA ALA A 240 -13.51 45.07 3.28
C ALA A 240 -12.45 44.66 4.29
N GLN A 241 -12.29 43.35 4.48
CA GLN A 241 -11.08 42.81 5.07
C GLN A 241 -10.02 42.82 3.96
N LEU A 242 -8.90 43.52 4.15
CA LEU A 242 -7.86 43.76 3.13
C LEU A 242 -6.46 43.52 3.72
N PRO A 243 -5.43 43.29 2.88
CA PRO A 243 -4.04 43.29 3.34
C PRO A 243 -3.68 44.59 4.06
N SER A 244 -2.79 44.50 5.06
CA SER A 244 -2.35 45.67 5.83
C SER A 244 -1.80 46.77 4.91
N GLY A 245 -2.28 48.01 5.05
CA GLY A 245 -1.89 49.13 4.19
C GLY A 245 -2.73 49.29 2.92
N VAL A 246 -3.69 48.39 2.65
CA VAL A 246 -4.65 48.49 1.54
C VAL A 246 -6.02 48.90 2.07
N THR A 247 -6.69 49.84 1.41
CA THR A 247 -8.02 50.35 1.79
C THR A 247 -8.91 50.53 0.56
N ILE A 248 -10.22 50.73 0.75
CA ILE A 248 -11.10 51.17 -0.33
C ILE A 248 -10.85 52.67 -0.55
N ASP A 249 -10.50 53.03 -1.78
CA ASP A 249 -10.34 54.41 -2.22
C ASP A 249 -11.71 55.04 -2.49
N SER A 250 -12.42 54.51 -3.48
CA SER A 250 -13.67 55.05 -4.02
C SER A 250 -14.62 53.95 -4.49
N LEU A 251 -15.91 54.30 -4.59
CA LEU A 251 -16.96 53.48 -5.18
C LEU A 251 -17.45 54.17 -6.45
N GLN A 252 -17.39 53.45 -7.57
CA GLN A 252 -17.80 53.96 -8.88
C GLN A 252 -19.02 53.17 -9.35
N ARG A 253 -20.20 53.77 -9.25
CA ARG A 253 -21.44 53.16 -9.73
C ARG A 253 -21.40 53.04 -11.25
N VAL A 254 -21.49 51.83 -11.77
CA VAL A 254 -21.49 51.54 -13.21
C VAL A 254 -22.91 51.59 -13.76
N ASN A 255 -23.86 50.96 -13.04
CA ASN A 255 -25.31 51.00 -13.30
C ASN A 255 -26.07 50.63 -12.00
N ASP A 256 -27.39 50.47 -12.08
CA ASP A 256 -28.24 50.17 -10.92
C ASP A 256 -27.93 48.86 -10.19
N THR A 257 -27.22 47.96 -10.85
CA THR A 257 -26.90 46.63 -10.32
C THR A 257 -25.41 46.41 -10.13
N THR A 258 -24.54 47.33 -10.57
CA THR A 258 -23.09 47.11 -10.61
C THR A 258 -22.30 48.31 -10.10
N VAL A 259 -21.35 48.06 -9.21
CA VAL A 259 -20.44 49.04 -8.60
C VAL A 259 -19.01 48.54 -8.70
N ASN A 260 -18.10 49.40 -9.13
CA ASN A 260 -16.66 49.17 -9.07
C ASN A 260 -16.12 49.71 -7.74
N VAL A 261 -15.48 48.85 -6.96
CA VAL A 261 -14.76 49.18 -5.73
C VAL A 261 -13.28 49.37 -6.09
N VAL A 262 -12.78 50.59 -5.99
CA VAL A 262 -11.38 50.94 -6.31
C VAL A 262 -10.55 50.91 -5.03
N LEU A 263 -9.37 50.31 -5.07
CA LEU A 263 -8.47 50.18 -3.93
C LEU A 263 -7.39 51.28 -3.90
N ALA A 264 -6.90 51.61 -2.71
CA ALA A 264 -5.75 52.49 -2.47
C ALA A 264 -4.75 51.85 -1.50
N GLY A 265 -3.47 52.19 -1.68
CA GLY A 265 -2.33 51.67 -0.94
C GLY A 265 -1.83 50.34 -1.49
N ASN A 266 -0.60 49.99 -1.12
CA ASN A 266 0.00 48.67 -1.32
C ASN A 266 0.44 48.14 0.04
N SER A 267 0.45 46.81 0.22
CA SER A 267 0.92 46.26 1.48
C SER A 267 2.45 46.37 1.61
N LEU A 268 2.92 46.89 2.75
CA LEU A 268 4.35 46.95 3.09
C LEU A 268 4.84 45.66 3.75
N ALA A 269 3.94 44.88 4.34
CA ALA A 269 4.24 43.61 4.98
C ALA A 269 3.85 42.47 4.04
N ASN A 270 4.77 41.53 3.82
CA ASN A 270 4.49 40.38 2.99
C ASN A 270 3.36 39.55 3.62
N TYR A 271 2.39 39.14 2.82
CA TYR A 271 1.26 38.28 3.20
C TYR A 271 1.20 37.07 2.26
N SER A 272 0.54 35.98 2.66
CA SER A 272 0.63 34.74 1.90
C SER A 272 -0.35 34.64 0.73
N ARG A 273 -1.64 34.53 1.07
CA ARG A 273 -2.78 34.68 0.15
C ARG A 273 -3.95 35.17 0.99
N PHE A 274 -4.65 36.18 0.49
CA PHE A 274 -5.75 36.79 1.22
C PHE A 274 -6.98 36.81 0.30
N THR A 275 -8.05 36.10 0.66
CA THR A 275 -9.32 36.18 -0.06
C THR A 275 -10.12 37.34 0.49
N LEU A 276 -10.57 38.24 -0.39
CA LEU A 276 -11.39 39.38 -0.01
C LEU A 276 -12.67 38.90 0.68
N ARG A 277 -12.96 39.51 1.83
CA ARG A 277 -14.30 39.51 2.41
C ARG A 277 -14.82 40.93 2.38
N LEU A 278 -15.80 41.18 1.52
CA LEU A 278 -16.43 42.48 1.38
C LEU A 278 -17.87 42.41 1.90
N THR A 279 -18.18 43.22 2.89
CA THR A 279 -19.51 43.38 3.48
C THR A 279 -20.06 44.76 3.11
N ILE A 280 -21.31 44.80 2.70
CA ILE A 280 -22.01 45.98 2.22
C ILE A 280 -23.22 46.20 3.13
N ALA A 281 -23.37 47.37 3.74
CA ALA A 281 -24.52 47.65 4.59
C ALA A 281 -25.81 47.60 3.77
N GLY A 282 -26.91 47.12 4.37
CA GLY A 282 -28.20 47.06 3.69
C GLY A 282 -28.73 48.42 3.26
N SER A 283 -28.34 49.50 3.95
CA SER A 283 -28.65 50.87 3.54
C SER A 283 -28.07 51.27 2.18
N GLU A 284 -27.17 50.49 1.59
CA GLU A 284 -26.65 50.71 0.23
C GLU A 284 -27.55 50.10 -0.86
N LEU A 285 -28.64 49.43 -0.49
CA LEU A 285 -29.58 48.78 -1.39
C LEU A 285 -30.95 49.46 -1.33
N ALA A 286 -31.69 49.40 -2.45
CA ALA A 286 -33.08 49.79 -2.48
C ALA A 286 -33.93 48.78 -1.66
N GLY A 287 -34.56 49.23 -0.57
CA GLY A 287 -35.45 48.42 0.27
C GLY A 287 -34.78 47.19 0.91
N PRO A 288 -33.83 47.38 1.86
CA PRO A 288 -33.08 46.26 2.42
C PRO A 288 -33.93 45.29 3.24
N ALA A 289 -33.69 44.00 3.02
CA ALA A 289 -34.24 42.90 3.82
C ALA A 289 -33.28 42.42 4.92
N ALA A 290 -32.01 42.82 4.85
CA ALA A 290 -30.97 42.49 5.83
C ALA A 290 -30.14 43.74 6.17
N ALA A 291 -29.60 43.78 7.39
CA ALA A 291 -28.78 44.91 7.87
C ALA A 291 -27.44 45.02 7.12
N GLN A 292 -26.91 43.91 6.61
CA GLN A 292 -25.67 43.82 5.85
C GLN A 292 -25.72 42.64 4.87
N TYR A 293 -24.95 42.73 3.80
CA TYR A 293 -24.81 41.73 2.75
C TYR A 293 -23.32 41.39 2.54
N LEU A 294 -22.97 40.11 2.56
CA LEU A 294 -21.63 39.66 2.18
C LEU A 294 -21.57 39.48 0.66
N ALA A 295 -20.61 40.12 0.01
CA ALA A 295 -20.35 39.93 -1.41
C ALA A 295 -19.58 38.62 -1.64
N LEU A 296 -20.10 37.77 -2.54
CA LEU A 296 -19.60 36.45 -2.84
C LEU A 296 -18.83 36.43 -4.17
N GLY A 297 -17.57 36.03 -4.15
CA GLY A 297 -16.80 35.79 -5.37
C GLY A 297 -15.32 35.64 -5.06
N ASN A 298 -14.53 35.21 -6.04
CA ASN A 298 -13.11 34.93 -5.83
C ASN A 298 -12.27 36.16 -6.17
N VAL A 299 -12.24 37.13 -5.27
CA VAL A 299 -11.20 38.17 -5.30
C VAL A 299 -10.06 37.74 -4.39
N VAL A 300 -8.90 37.49 -5.01
CA VAL A 300 -7.73 36.94 -4.33
C VAL A 300 -6.59 37.94 -4.41
N PHE A 301 -6.11 38.35 -3.25
CA PHE A 301 -4.82 39.02 -3.11
C PHE A 301 -3.74 37.95 -3.01
N GLU A 302 -2.90 37.88 -4.03
CA GLU A 302 -1.72 37.02 -4.01
C GLU A 302 -0.61 37.71 -3.24
N GLY A 303 0.05 36.96 -2.38
CA GLY A 303 1.23 37.42 -1.68
C GLY A 303 2.42 37.72 -2.60
N ASN A 304 3.58 37.96 -1.99
CA ASN A 304 4.80 38.28 -2.73
C ASN A 304 5.03 37.31 -3.92
N PRO A 305 5.08 37.82 -5.17
CA PRO A 305 5.22 36.99 -6.35
C PRO A 305 6.60 36.35 -6.49
N ASN A 306 7.56 36.73 -5.64
CA ASN A 306 8.92 36.21 -5.64
C ASN A 306 9.02 34.93 -4.80
N TYR A 307 9.92 34.04 -5.23
CA TYR A 307 10.25 32.83 -4.50
C TYR A 307 11.04 33.18 -3.23
N THR A 308 10.52 32.76 -2.08
CA THR A 308 11.21 32.79 -0.79
C THR A 308 11.68 31.39 -0.44
N LEU A 309 12.95 31.23 -0.08
CA LEU A 309 13.52 29.96 0.35
C LEU A 309 12.94 29.54 1.71
N ILE A 310 12.38 28.33 1.80
CA ILE A 310 11.78 27.79 3.04
C ILE A 310 12.50 26.58 3.60
N PHE A 311 13.23 25.88 2.76
CA PHE A 311 14.01 24.73 3.15
C PHE A 311 15.23 24.63 2.27
N GLU A 312 16.36 24.36 2.91
CA GLU A 312 17.55 23.95 2.20
C GLU A 312 18.34 22.91 3.00
N ASP A 313 19.00 22.04 2.25
CA ASP A 313 20.10 21.24 2.75
C ASP A 313 21.21 21.24 1.70
N HIS A 314 22.36 21.79 2.09
CA HIS A 314 23.61 21.81 1.30
C HIS A 314 24.50 20.61 1.60
N PHE A 315 24.04 19.70 2.48
CA PHE A 315 24.79 18.52 2.89
C PHE A 315 26.24 18.87 3.30
N ASN A 316 26.38 19.94 4.07
CA ASN A 316 27.64 20.36 4.64
C ASN A 316 28.06 19.40 5.76
N GLY A 317 29.34 19.07 5.84
CA GLY A 317 29.92 18.18 6.86
C GLY A 317 30.20 16.76 6.37
N THR A 318 30.28 15.81 7.31
CA THR A 318 30.58 14.40 7.02
C THR A 318 29.80 13.47 7.96
N GLY A 319 29.25 12.37 7.45
CA GLY A 319 28.58 11.36 8.29
C GLY A 319 27.14 11.09 7.88
N LEU A 320 26.21 11.05 8.84
CA LEU A 320 24.78 10.86 8.56
C LEU A 320 24.17 12.14 7.97
N PRO A 321 23.12 12.03 7.13
CA PRO A 321 22.29 13.17 6.77
C PRO A 321 21.66 13.79 8.03
N ASP A 322 21.39 15.09 8.01
CA ASP A 322 20.77 15.79 9.14
C ASP A 322 19.40 15.17 9.47
N LEU A 323 19.34 14.47 10.61
CA LEU A 323 18.15 13.74 11.03
C LEU A 323 17.01 14.66 11.49
N THR A 324 17.23 15.96 11.67
CA THR A 324 16.12 16.90 11.87
C THR A 324 15.41 17.23 10.54
N LYS A 325 16.11 17.07 9.41
CA LYS A 325 15.61 17.33 8.05
C LYS A 325 15.18 16.07 7.29
N TRP A 326 15.90 14.96 7.49
CA TRP A 326 15.73 13.71 6.74
C TRP A 326 15.47 12.51 7.62
N THR A 327 14.53 11.67 7.22
CA THR A 327 14.35 10.32 7.78
C THR A 327 14.92 9.32 6.79
N VAL A 328 15.88 8.50 7.22
CA VAL A 328 16.27 7.29 6.47
C VAL A 328 15.14 6.29 6.62
N ASP A 329 14.58 5.78 5.52
CA ASP A 329 13.34 5.00 5.46
C ASP A 329 13.62 3.55 4.98
N PRO A 330 13.93 2.61 5.90
CA PRO A 330 14.27 1.24 5.54
C PRO A 330 13.05 0.47 5.02
N ARG A 331 13.23 -0.30 3.94
CA ARG A 331 12.17 -1.08 3.30
C ARG A 331 12.70 -2.43 2.81
N PRO A 332 11.87 -3.49 2.84
CA PRO A 332 12.28 -4.79 2.36
C PRO A 332 12.46 -4.81 0.83
N LYS A 333 13.17 -5.84 0.34
CA LYS A 333 13.23 -6.15 -1.09
C LYS A 333 11.83 -6.30 -1.68
N GLY A 334 11.63 -5.76 -2.88
CA GLY A 334 10.43 -5.93 -3.68
C GLY A 334 9.22 -5.14 -3.18
N TRP A 335 9.43 -4.14 -2.30
CA TRP A 335 8.36 -3.50 -1.54
C TRP A 335 7.19 -3.01 -2.39
N ILE A 336 7.43 -2.33 -3.51
CA ILE A 336 6.36 -1.80 -4.38
C ILE A 336 6.52 -2.33 -5.81
N ASN A 337 7.67 -2.09 -6.46
CA ASN A 337 7.81 -2.29 -7.91
C ASN A 337 8.63 -3.53 -8.30
N GLY A 338 8.69 -4.55 -7.44
CA GLY A 338 9.55 -5.73 -7.66
C GLY A 338 11.05 -5.40 -7.65
N GLU A 339 11.41 -4.25 -7.07
CA GLU A 339 12.77 -3.77 -6.85
C GLU A 339 13.63 -4.79 -6.09
N GLN A 340 14.94 -4.85 -6.39
CA GLN A 340 15.82 -5.90 -5.88
C GLN A 340 16.63 -5.50 -4.65
N GLN A 341 16.72 -4.20 -4.35
CA GLN A 341 17.41 -3.69 -3.16
C GLN A 341 16.58 -3.80 -1.89
N VAL A 342 17.26 -3.97 -0.77
CA VAL A 342 16.75 -3.59 0.55
C VAL A 342 17.17 -2.14 0.80
N TYR A 343 16.21 -1.27 1.11
CA TYR A 343 16.54 0.06 1.64
C TYR A 343 16.95 -0.09 3.10
N THR A 344 18.16 0.34 3.45
CA THR A 344 18.78 0.09 4.76
C THR A 344 18.63 1.27 5.72
N ASP A 345 18.86 1.03 7.02
CA ASP A 345 18.88 2.06 8.06
C ASP A 345 20.26 2.75 8.19
N THR A 346 20.39 3.65 9.17
CA THR A 346 21.62 4.42 9.40
C THR A 346 22.85 3.57 9.78
N SER A 347 22.67 2.30 10.16
CA SER A 347 23.80 1.40 10.45
C SER A 347 24.56 0.96 9.19
N TYR A 348 23.99 1.13 8.00
CA TYR A 348 24.61 0.81 6.73
C TYR A 348 25.11 2.06 6.00
N ASP A 349 26.20 1.89 5.25
CA ASP A 349 26.80 2.93 4.43
C ASP A 349 26.13 3.04 3.05
N ASN A 350 24.82 3.28 3.02
CA ASN A 350 24.06 3.52 1.79
C ASN A 350 23.58 4.97 1.66
N ALA A 351 23.52 5.74 2.75
CA ALA A 351 23.22 7.17 2.77
C ALA A 351 24.21 7.90 3.69
N ARG A 352 25.15 8.65 3.10
CA ARG A 352 26.11 9.45 3.88
C ARG A 352 26.36 10.81 3.24
N VAL A 353 26.60 11.79 4.09
CA VAL A 353 27.16 13.07 3.68
C VAL A 353 28.68 12.93 3.59
N ARG A 354 29.25 13.17 2.40
CA ARG A 354 30.70 13.12 2.13
C ARG A 354 31.04 14.16 1.06
N ASN A 355 32.14 14.89 1.26
CA ASN A 355 32.67 15.86 0.28
C ASN A 355 31.62 16.90 -0.19
N GLY A 356 30.78 17.40 0.73
CA GLY A 356 29.76 18.40 0.39
C GLY A 356 28.58 17.85 -0.41
N SER A 357 28.31 16.54 -0.36
CA SER A 357 27.14 15.96 -1.00
C SER A 357 26.54 14.85 -0.14
N LEU A 358 25.22 14.69 -0.22
CA LEU A 358 24.56 13.44 0.14
C LEU A 358 24.88 12.40 -0.93
N VAL A 359 25.42 11.26 -0.51
CA VAL A 359 25.76 10.12 -1.37
C VAL A 359 24.79 8.98 -1.04
N ILE A 360 23.94 8.64 -2.00
CA ILE A 360 23.02 7.50 -1.94
C ILE A 360 23.61 6.38 -2.81
N THR A 361 24.17 5.36 -2.16
CA THR A 361 24.91 4.27 -2.82
C THR A 361 24.09 3.00 -2.90
N GLY A 362 23.90 2.50 -4.11
CA GLY A 362 23.44 1.13 -4.35
C GLY A 362 24.63 0.18 -4.49
N LYS A 363 24.55 -1.01 -3.89
CA LYS A 363 25.64 -1.99 -3.94
C LYS A 363 25.18 -3.42 -3.71
N LYS A 364 25.99 -4.37 -4.17
CA LYS A 364 25.80 -5.80 -3.91
C LYS A 364 26.56 -6.21 -2.66
N ASP A 365 25.87 -6.25 -1.52
CA ASP A 365 26.50 -6.51 -0.21
C ASP A 365 25.65 -7.38 0.73
N TYR A 366 24.52 -7.90 0.26
CA TYR A 366 23.65 -8.79 1.03
C TYR A 366 23.29 -8.20 2.41
N PRO A 367 22.57 -7.07 2.48
CA PRO A 367 22.38 -6.30 3.72
C PRO A 367 21.73 -7.12 4.85
N ASN A 368 20.87 -8.08 4.50
CA ASN A 368 20.22 -9.00 5.43
C ASN A 368 20.88 -10.39 5.49
N TYR A 369 22.08 -10.52 4.91
CA TYR A 369 22.81 -11.80 4.76
C TYR A 369 21.99 -12.89 4.06
N ASN A 370 21.03 -12.47 3.24
CA ASN A 370 20.14 -13.32 2.48
C ASN A 370 20.61 -13.33 1.02
N THR A 371 20.97 -14.49 0.48
CA THR A 371 21.44 -14.63 -0.91
C THR A 371 20.37 -14.27 -1.94
N THR A 372 19.09 -14.25 -1.55
CA THR A 372 18.00 -13.78 -2.41
C THR A 372 17.78 -12.27 -2.33
N GLU A 373 18.46 -11.56 -1.44
CA GLU A 373 18.47 -10.10 -1.29
C GLU A 373 19.90 -9.56 -1.47
N PRO A 374 20.52 -9.73 -2.65
CA PRO A 374 21.93 -9.39 -2.82
C PRO A 374 22.22 -7.90 -2.78
N TRP A 375 21.21 -7.04 -2.92
CA TRP A 375 21.37 -5.60 -3.14
C TRP A 375 20.93 -4.78 -1.94
N SER A 376 21.69 -3.73 -1.61
CA SER A 376 21.29 -2.66 -0.69
C SER A 376 21.27 -1.31 -1.39
N SER A 377 20.48 -0.39 -0.86
CA SER A 377 20.47 1.03 -1.21
C SER A 377 19.87 1.85 -0.06
N ALA A 378 19.61 3.14 -0.28
CA ALA A 378 18.89 3.97 0.68
C ALA A 378 17.74 4.77 0.04
N ARG A 379 16.78 5.12 0.90
CA ARG A 379 15.64 5.99 0.64
C ARG A 379 15.58 7.01 1.78
N LEU A 380 15.62 8.29 1.45
CA LEU A 380 15.49 9.39 2.41
C LEU A 380 14.19 10.14 2.15
N ILE A 381 13.47 10.50 3.21
CA ILE A 381 12.19 11.21 3.14
C ILE A 381 12.16 12.42 4.08
N THR A 382 11.47 13.50 3.69
CA THR A 382 11.24 14.69 4.54
C THR A 382 9.91 14.66 5.30
N ARG A 383 9.16 13.55 5.24
CA ARG A 383 7.81 13.44 5.82
C ARG A 383 7.77 13.86 7.29
N ASN A 384 6.85 14.78 7.63
CA ASN A 384 6.69 15.39 8.96
C ASN A 384 7.89 16.23 9.44
N LYS A 385 8.80 16.58 8.53
CA LYS A 385 9.95 17.47 8.78
C LYS A 385 9.83 18.70 7.91
N VAL A 386 9.72 18.49 6.59
CA VAL A 386 9.38 19.51 5.61
C VAL A 386 8.35 18.94 4.65
N ASP A 387 7.13 19.41 4.83
CA ASP A 387 5.97 19.10 4.01
C ASP A 387 5.41 20.43 3.49
N PHE A 388 5.21 20.56 2.18
CA PHE A 388 4.80 21.83 1.58
C PHE A 388 3.72 21.60 0.53
N ARG A 389 2.92 22.63 0.29
CA ARG A 389 1.92 22.67 -0.78
C ARG A 389 2.25 23.81 -1.72
N TYR A 390 2.40 23.53 -3.01
CA TYR A 390 2.92 24.47 -4.00
C TYR A 390 4.35 24.93 -3.69
N GLY A 391 5.00 25.54 -4.67
CA GLY A 391 6.36 26.05 -4.55
C GLY A 391 7.26 25.61 -5.68
N LYS A 392 8.55 25.88 -5.52
CA LYS A 392 9.60 25.42 -6.41
C LYS A 392 10.52 24.48 -5.64
N VAL A 393 10.76 23.29 -6.17
CA VAL A 393 11.75 22.36 -5.66
C VAL A 393 12.93 22.37 -6.62
N GLU A 394 14.14 22.49 -6.11
CA GLU A 394 15.38 22.32 -6.87
C GLU A 394 16.24 21.28 -6.16
N VAL A 395 16.63 20.25 -6.90
CA VAL A 395 17.59 19.25 -6.43
C VAL A 395 18.74 19.20 -7.42
N ARG A 396 19.93 19.59 -6.96
CA ARG A 396 21.15 19.52 -7.76
C ARG A 396 21.82 18.18 -7.53
N ALA A 397 21.79 17.30 -8.53
CA ALA A 397 22.25 15.94 -8.40
C ALA A 397 23.02 15.43 -9.62
N ARG A 398 23.88 14.43 -9.37
CA ARG A 398 24.57 13.60 -10.36
C ARG A 398 24.12 12.15 -10.16
N LEU A 399 23.75 11.48 -11.23
CA LEU A 399 23.01 10.21 -11.21
C LEU A 399 23.94 9.00 -11.45
N PRO A 400 23.58 7.80 -10.96
CA PRO A 400 24.31 6.58 -11.26
C PRO A 400 24.16 6.15 -12.73
N ARG A 401 25.25 5.64 -13.31
CA ARG A 401 25.29 5.03 -14.65
C ARG A 401 24.87 3.55 -14.64
N ALA A 402 24.98 2.88 -13.49
CA ALA A 402 24.92 1.43 -13.43
C ALA A 402 23.66 0.83 -14.08
N ARG A 403 23.84 -0.12 -15.00
CA ARG A 403 22.71 -0.82 -15.64
C ARG A 403 21.88 -1.57 -14.61
N GLY A 404 20.58 -1.28 -14.57
CA GLY A 404 19.66 -1.70 -13.52
C GLY A 404 19.39 -0.62 -12.47
N SER A 405 20.06 0.53 -12.48
CA SER A 405 19.77 1.62 -11.55
C SER A 405 18.45 2.31 -11.91
N TRP A 406 17.75 2.78 -10.87
CA TRP A 406 16.58 3.65 -10.98
C TRP A 406 16.63 4.72 -9.88
N PRO A 407 17.51 5.73 -10.01
CA PRO A 407 17.49 6.93 -9.17
C PRO A 407 16.20 7.72 -9.36
N ALA A 408 15.65 8.24 -8.26
CA ALA A 408 14.43 9.06 -8.28
C ALA A 408 14.51 10.24 -7.30
N ILE A 409 13.99 11.38 -7.74
CA ILE A 409 13.69 12.58 -6.97
C ILE A 409 12.21 12.87 -7.17
N TRP A 410 11.42 12.68 -6.13
CA TRP A 410 9.97 12.62 -6.25
C TRP A 410 9.29 13.04 -4.96
N LEU A 411 8.00 13.30 -5.06
CA LEU A 411 7.17 13.80 -3.98
C LEU A 411 5.97 12.87 -3.77
N MET A 412 5.65 12.62 -2.50
CA MET A 412 4.46 11.88 -2.09
C MET A 412 3.61 12.71 -1.12
N PRO A 413 2.28 12.51 -1.10
CA PRO A 413 1.38 13.22 -0.20
C PRO A 413 1.72 12.85 1.25
N THR A 414 1.76 13.85 2.13
CA THR A 414 2.00 13.63 3.57
C THR A 414 0.79 12.96 4.23
N THR A 415 -0.41 13.32 3.79
CA THR A 415 -1.69 12.74 4.21
C THR A 415 -2.43 12.14 3.01
N GLU A 416 -3.08 11.00 3.20
CA GLU A 416 -3.89 10.34 2.18
C GLU A 416 -5.30 10.94 2.11
N SER A 417 -5.41 12.26 1.88
CA SER A 417 -6.67 13.02 1.95
C SER A 417 -7.76 12.47 1.03
N TYR A 418 -7.38 11.85 -0.09
CA TYR A 418 -8.29 11.23 -1.07
C TYR A 418 -8.23 9.69 -1.04
N GLY A 419 -7.51 9.11 -0.08
CA GLY A 419 -7.24 7.69 0.05
C GLY A 419 -5.84 7.28 -0.44
N ALA A 420 -5.55 5.99 -0.31
CA ALA A 420 -4.25 5.42 -0.67
C ALA A 420 -3.88 5.67 -2.14
N TRP A 421 -2.58 5.59 -2.43
CA TRP A 421 -2.04 5.72 -3.78
C TRP A 421 -2.83 4.88 -4.80
N PRO A 422 -3.12 5.41 -6.00
CA PRO A 422 -2.69 6.70 -6.56
C PRO A 422 -3.64 7.87 -6.26
N LYS A 423 -4.65 7.70 -5.41
CA LYS A 423 -5.73 8.69 -5.21
C LYS A 423 -5.24 10.04 -4.71
N SER A 424 -4.27 10.03 -3.81
CA SER A 424 -3.68 11.25 -3.24
C SER A 424 -2.49 11.79 -4.04
N GLY A 425 -2.17 11.19 -5.19
CA GLY A 425 -1.16 11.66 -6.14
C GLY A 425 0.29 11.23 -5.85
N GLU A 426 1.15 11.41 -6.85
CA GLU A 426 2.61 11.30 -6.80
C GLU A 426 3.19 12.22 -7.89
N ILE A 427 4.30 12.90 -7.58
CA ILE A 427 4.96 13.83 -8.51
C ILE A 427 6.44 13.46 -8.62
N ASP A 428 6.83 12.92 -9.77
CA ASP A 428 8.20 12.52 -10.06
C ASP A 428 8.91 13.65 -10.79
N ILE A 429 9.74 14.39 -10.05
CA ILE A 429 10.52 15.51 -10.63
C ILE A 429 11.54 14.95 -11.62
N MET A 430 12.21 13.88 -11.22
CA MET A 430 13.26 13.24 -11.98
C MET A 430 13.27 11.76 -11.67
N GLU A 431 13.13 10.95 -12.72
CA GLU A 431 13.51 9.55 -12.73
C GLU A 431 14.52 9.32 -13.86
N HIS A 432 15.44 8.41 -13.64
CA HIS A 432 16.38 7.96 -14.66
C HIS A 432 16.59 6.46 -14.53
N VAL A 433 16.87 5.79 -15.65
CA VAL A 433 17.11 4.34 -15.67
C VAL A 433 18.44 4.06 -16.34
N GLY A 434 19.34 3.36 -15.65
CA GLY A 434 20.67 3.05 -16.18
C GLY A 434 20.66 2.19 -17.45
N ASN A 435 19.60 1.40 -17.68
CA ASN A 435 19.40 0.63 -18.92
C ASN A 435 18.93 1.47 -20.11
N ASN A 436 18.43 2.68 -19.86
CA ASN A 436 18.13 3.69 -20.88
C ASN A 436 18.92 4.97 -20.58
N PHE A 437 20.24 4.79 -20.54
CA PHE A 437 21.16 5.80 -20.02
C PHE A 437 20.98 7.18 -20.70
N GLY A 438 21.08 8.24 -19.90
CA GLY A 438 20.82 9.62 -20.31
C GLY A 438 19.36 10.02 -20.51
N THR A 439 18.40 9.10 -20.66
CA THR A 439 16.99 9.48 -20.79
C THR A 439 16.38 9.72 -19.40
N VAL A 440 16.11 10.98 -19.09
CA VAL A 440 15.56 11.42 -17.79
C VAL A 440 14.08 11.74 -17.95
N LEU A 441 13.23 11.30 -17.02
CA LEU A 441 11.78 11.40 -17.07
C LEU A 441 11.24 12.30 -15.94
N SER A 442 10.19 13.05 -16.24
CA SER A 442 9.29 13.62 -15.23
C SER A 442 7.92 12.99 -15.42
N THR A 443 7.30 12.55 -14.32
CA THR A 443 6.04 11.81 -14.34
C THR A 443 5.08 12.37 -13.28
N VAL A 444 3.79 12.28 -13.57
CA VAL A 444 2.70 12.64 -12.67
C VAL A 444 1.76 11.44 -12.58
N HIS A 445 1.44 11.01 -11.36
CA HIS A 445 0.45 9.96 -11.14
C HIS A 445 -0.78 10.49 -10.41
N THR A 446 -1.95 10.16 -10.93
CA THR A 446 -3.26 10.51 -10.39
C THR A 446 -4.17 9.28 -10.40
N GLN A 447 -5.34 9.34 -9.77
CA GLN A 447 -6.32 8.25 -9.81
C GLN A 447 -6.70 7.86 -11.24
N ASN A 448 -6.91 8.85 -12.10
CA ASN A 448 -7.32 8.62 -13.50
C ASN A 448 -6.13 8.34 -14.42
N ASN A 449 -4.94 8.84 -14.11
CA ASN A 449 -3.76 8.65 -14.95
C ASN A 449 -2.59 8.12 -14.14
N ASN A 450 -2.38 6.80 -14.20
CA ASN A 450 -1.22 6.15 -13.59
C ASN A 450 -0.87 4.86 -14.32
N TRP A 451 0.29 4.30 -13.99
CA TRP A 451 0.80 3.14 -14.72
C TRP A 451 -0.10 1.88 -14.61
N THR A 452 -0.95 1.76 -13.58
CA THR A 452 -1.81 0.58 -13.39
C THR A 452 -3.05 0.58 -14.29
N ASN A 453 -3.47 1.75 -14.80
CA ASN A 453 -4.63 1.88 -15.67
C ASN A 453 -4.27 2.30 -17.11
N GLY A 454 -2.97 2.26 -17.45
CA GLY A 454 -2.45 2.62 -18.78
C GLY A 454 -2.41 4.12 -19.06
N GLY A 455 -2.74 4.97 -18.08
CA GLY A 455 -2.62 6.42 -18.18
C GLY A 455 -1.18 6.88 -17.87
N HIS A 456 -0.58 7.67 -18.76
CA HIS A 456 0.77 8.18 -18.59
C HIS A 456 0.80 9.70 -18.77
N LEU A 457 1.07 10.43 -17.68
CA LEU A 457 1.35 11.86 -17.70
C LEU A 457 2.85 12.06 -17.49
N SER A 458 3.63 11.83 -18.56
CA SER A 458 5.09 11.87 -18.50
C SER A 458 5.69 12.58 -19.71
N ALA A 459 6.88 13.14 -19.54
CA ALA A 459 7.77 13.48 -20.64
C ALA A 459 9.22 13.09 -20.31
N SER A 460 10.06 13.01 -21.33
CA SER A 460 11.48 12.68 -21.15
C SER A 460 12.39 13.66 -21.89
N LYS A 461 13.65 13.74 -21.44
CA LYS A 461 14.70 14.50 -22.07
C LYS A 461 16.02 13.73 -22.01
N LEU A 462 16.75 13.73 -23.12
CA LEU A 462 18.10 13.16 -23.18
C LEU A 462 19.11 14.14 -22.57
N ILE A 463 19.82 13.70 -21.55
CA ILE A 463 20.94 14.37 -20.88
C ILE A 463 22.09 13.36 -20.80
N PRO A 464 23.05 13.38 -21.73
CA PRO A 464 24.03 12.31 -21.90
C PRO A 464 25.08 12.23 -20.78
N ASP A 465 25.22 13.28 -19.97
CA ASP A 465 26.27 13.50 -18.98
C ASP A 465 25.77 13.45 -17.52
N VAL A 466 24.57 12.89 -17.29
CA VAL A 466 23.96 12.76 -15.95
C VAL A 466 24.85 12.08 -14.90
N ASP A 467 25.80 11.25 -15.33
CA ASP A 467 26.74 10.54 -14.46
C ASP A 467 28.04 11.30 -14.17
N THR A 468 28.35 12.36 -14.93
CA THR A 468 29.62 13.09 -14.83
C THR A 468 29.43 14.54 -14.40
N VAL A 469 28.26 15.13 -14.66
CA VAL A 469 27.93 16.52 -14.32
C VAL A 469 26.76 16.55 -13.34
N PHE A 470 26.77 17.54 -12.44
CA PHE A 470 25.62 17.84 -11.60
C PHE A 470 24.62 18.69 -12.37
N HIS A 471 23.38 18.22 -12.46
CA HIS A 471 22.27 18.95 -13.07
C HIS A 471 21.27 19.39 -12.00
N VAL A 472 20.55 20.48 -12.26
CA VAL A 472 19.46 20.95 -11.42
C VAL A 472 18.14 20.40 -11.96
N TYR A 473 17.56 19.44 -11.24
CA TYR A 473 16.23 18.92 -11.50
C TYR A 473 15.22 19.70 -10.68
N ALA A 474 14.24 20.32 -11.34
CA ALA A 474 13.33 21.23 -10.66
C ALA A 474 11.87 21.07 -11.08
N LEU A 475 11.01 21.37 -10.11
CA LEU A 475 9.56 21.45 -10.24
C LEU A 475 9.12 22.83 -9.79
N GLU A 476 8.33 23.53 -10.61
CA GLU A 476 7.52 24.67 -10.23
C GLU A 476 6.07 24.20 -10.14
N TRP A 477 5.55 24.12 -8.92
CA TRP A 477 4.21 23.66 -8.59
C TRP A 477 3.35 24.83 -8.12
N SER A 478 2.22 25.02 -8.78
CA SER A 478 1.20 26.01 -8.45
C SER A 478 -0.18 25.36 -8.44
N GLU A 479 -1.21 26.11 -8.07
CA GLU A 479 -2.60 25.67 -8.20
C GLU A 479 -3.01 25.38 -9.65
N ASP A 480 -2.30 25.97 -10.62
CA ASP A 480 -2.67 25.91 -12.04
C ASP A 480 -1.84 24.92 -12.85
N SER A 481 -0.65 24.54 -12.37
CA SER A 481 0.24 23.63 -13.11
C SER A 481 1.39 23.06 -12.29
N LEU A 482 1.90 21.91 -12.76
CA LEU A 482 3.20 21.34 -12.43
C LEU A 482 4.12 21.55 -13.63
N ARG A 483 5.15 22.38 -13.50
CA ARG A 483 6.13 22.66 -14.56
C ARG A 483 7.50 22.11 -14.16
N PHE A 484 8.03 21.22 -14.98
CA PHE A 484 9.30 20.55 -14.75
C PHE A 484 10.39 21.16 -15.63
N THR A 485 11.56 21.40 -15.05
CA THR A 485 12.72 21.96 -15.75
C THR A 485 14.00 21.23 -15.34
N TYR A 486 14.89 20.98 -16.30
CA TYR A 486 16.26 20.51 -16.06
C TYR A 486 17.23 21.61 -16.50
N ASP A 487 18.07 22.07 -15.58
CA ASP A 487 18.99 23.20 -15.76
C ASP A 487 18.26 24.48 -16.28
N GLY A 488 17.07 24.73 -15.73
CA GLY A 488 16.21 25.85 -16.12
C GLY A 488 15.47 25.66 -17.46
N VAL A 489 15.75 24.59 -18.21
CA VAL A 489 15.09 24.29 -19.49
C VAL A 489 13.82 23.47 -19.25
N LYS A 490 12.68 23.96 -19.74
CA LYS A 490 11.38 23.27 -19.64
C LYS A 490 11.44 21.86 -20.26
N VAL A 491 10.88 20.88 -19.54
CA VAL A 491 10.77 19.47 -19.96
C VAL A 491 9.30 19.09 -20.13
N TYR A 492 8.51 19.31 -19.07
CA TYR A 492 7.10 18.91 -19.02
C TYR A 492 6.28 19.98 -18.33
N THR A 493 4.99 20.07 -18.68
CA THR A 493 4.03 20.89 -17.94
C THR A 493 2.70 20.16 -17.91
N TYR A 494 2.27 19.78 -16.71
CA TYR A 494 0.92 19.28 -16.48
C TYR A 494 0.05 20.43 -15.99
N VAL A 495 -0.90 20.87 -16.82
CA VAL A 495 -1.84 21.95 -16.51
C VAL A 495 -3.01 21.37 -15.73
N ASN A 496 -3.40 22.03 -14.64
CA ASN A 496 -4.56 21.63 -13.85
C ASN A 496 -5.82 21.67 -14.73
N PRO A 497 -6.50 20.51 -14.96
CA PRO A 497 -7.71 20.47 -15.78
C PRO A 497 -8.90 21.22 -15.19
N LYS A 498 -8.81 21.65 -13.91
CA LYS A 498 -9.89 22.28 -13.13
C LYS A 498 -11.14 21.39 -13.03
N THR A 499 -10.92 20.08 -12.94
CA THR A 499 -11.96 19.05 -12.73
C THR A 499 -12.09 18.70 -11.25
N ASP A 500 -11.73 17.48 -10.84
CA ASP A 500 -11.76 17.02 -9.45
C ASP A 500 -10.42 16.39 -9.02
N TRP A 501 -10.35 15.92 -7.77
CA TRP A 501 -9.14 15.32 -7.19
C TRP A 501 -8.62 14.09 -7.94
N LYS A 502 -9.44 13.43 -8.79
CA LYS A 502 -8.99 12.25 -9.54
C LYS A 502 -8.00 12.61 -10.64
N ASP A 503 -8.09 13.83 -11.16
CA ASP A 503 -7.14 14.39 -12.12
C ASP A 503 -6.15 15.34 -11.44
N TRP A 504 -6.56 16.04 -10.38
CA TRP A 504 -5.70 16.98 -9.67
C TRP A 504 -5.72 16.78 -8.14
N PRO A 505 -5.01 15.77 -7.61
CA PRO A 505 -4.84 15.59 -6.17
C PRO A 505 -3.74 16.51 -5.58
N PHE A 506 -3.13 17.37 -6.38
CA PHE A 506 -1.97 18.21 -6.04
C PHE A 506 -2.39 19.52 -5.36
N ASP A 507 -3.31 19.43 -4.40
CA ASP A 507 -3.81 20.52 -3.56
C ASP A 507 -3.60 20.25 -2.05
N GLN A 508 -2.86 19.19 -1.73
CA GLN A 508 -2.43 18.78 -0.39
C GLN A 508 -0.94 19.04 -0.16
N LYS A 509 -0.45 18.82 1.06
CA LYS A 509 1.00 18.88 1.36
C LYS A 509 1.70 17.59 0.92
N PHE A 510 2.86 17.77 0.30
CA PHE A 510 3.73 16.68 -0.15
C PHE A 510 5.11 16.78 0.53
N HIS A 511 5.80 15.65 0.63
CA HIS A 511 7.16 15.53 1.14
C HIS A 511 8.10 14.97 0.06
N ILE A 512 9.38 15.31 0.16
CA ILE A 512 10.41 14.90 -0.79
C ILE A 512 10.90 13.49 -0.45
N ILE A 513 11.18 12.71 -1.48
CA ILE A 513 11.83 11.41 -1.43
C ILE A 513 13.04 11.42 -2.38
N LEU A 514 14.17 10.93 -1.86
CA LEU A 514 15.40 10.68 -2.63
C LEU A 514 15.76 9.20 -2.48
N ASN A 515 15.91 8.46 -3.57
CA ASN A 515 16.37 7.07 -3.52
C ASN A 515 17.11 6.65 -4.79
N VAL A 516 17.78 5.49 -4.68
CA VAL A 516 18.28 4.73 -5.83
C VAL A 516 17.70 3.31 -5.75
N ALA A 517 16.69 3.02 -6.57
CA ALA A 517 16.20 1.66 -6.75
C ALA A 517 17.15 0.83 -7.64
N ILE A 518 17.09 -0.49 -7.52
CA ILE A 518 17.91 -1.45 -8.27
C ILE A 518 17.00 -2.52 -8.87
N GLY A 519 16.94 -2.60 -10.19
CA GLY A 519 16.05 -3.47 -10.94
C GLY A 519 14.59 -3.02 -10.85
N GLY A 520 13.67 -3.97 -10.64
CA GLY A 520 12.23 -3.67 -10.62
C GLY A 520 11.64 -3.40 -12.01
N GLY A 521 10.38 -2.97 -12.03
CA GLY A 521 9.60 -2.78 -13.27
C GLY A 521 10.22 -1.81 -14.27
N MET A 522 10.84 -0.72 -13.79
CA MET A 522 11.50 0.27 -14.65
C MET A 522 13.02 0.08 -14.72
N GLY A 523 13.71 -0.13 -13.58
CA GLY A 523 15.16 -0.31 -13.57
C GLY A 523 15.60 -1.54 -14.39
N GLY A 524 14.80 -2.60 -14.44
CA GLY A 524 14.98 -3.73 -15.36
C GLY A 524 16.18 -4.62 -15.06
N ALA A 525 16.85 -5.12 -16.12
CA ALA A 525 17.96 -6.06 -16.00
C ALA A 525 19.18 -5.44 -15.31
N ILE A 526 19.72 -6.12 -14.29
CA ILE A 526 20.87 -5.62 -13.53
C ILE A 526 22.15 -6.17 -14.15
N THR A 527 23.10 -5.29 -14.50
CA THR A 527 24.47 -5.73 -14.85
C THR A 527 25.36 -5.56 -13.63
N GLU A 528 25.69 -6.67 -12.96
CA GLU A 528 26.38 -6.61 -11.67
C GLU A 528 27.74 -5.91 -11.71
N ALA A 529 28.49 -6.06 -12.81
CA ALA A 529 29.81 -5.47 -12.99
C ALA A 529 29.82 -3.93 -12.98
N ASN A 530 28.65 -3.29 -13.12
CA ASN A 530 28.52 -1.84 -13.07
C ASN A 530 28.33 -1.28 -11.64
N TRP A 531 28.23 -2.13 -10.62
CA TRP A 531 27.97 -1.74 -9.24
C TRP A 531 29.21 -1.98 -8.34
N PRO A 532 29.41 -1.21 -7.25
CA PRO A 532 28.52 -0.20 -6.67
C PRO A 532 28.49 1.11 -7.48
N ASP A 533 27.39 1.85 -7.36
CA ASP A 533 27.24 3.16 -7.98
C ASP A 533 26.30 4.04 -7.13
N SER A 534 26.35 5.35 -7.31
CA SER A 534 25.69 6.31 -6.40
C SER A 534 25.01 7.47 -7.11
N MET A 535 23.90 7.93 -6.53
CA MET A 535 23.38 9.27 -6.76
C MET A 535 24.05 10.22 -5.76
N LEU A 536 24.62 11.31 -6.25
CA LEU A 536 25.19 12.38 -5.42
C LEU A 536 24.26 13.59 -5.50
N VAL A 537 23.89 14.13 -4.34
CA VAL A 537 23.05 15.32 -4.23
C VAL A 537 23.85 16.41 -3.55
N ASP A 538 24.10 17.49 -4.28
CA ASP A 538 24.82 18.68 -3.81
C ASP A 538 23.93 19.52 -2.90
N TYR A 539 22.69 19.79 -3.34
CA TYR A 539 21.70 20.44 -2.49
C TYR A 539 20.27 20.03 -2.82
N VAL A 540 19.40 20.23 -1.84
CA VAL A 540 17.95 20.30 -1.99
C VAL A 540 17.50 21.67 -1.52
N ARG A 541 16.73 22.39 -2.33
CA ARG A 541 16.13 23.68 -1.98
C ARG A 541 14.64 23.68 -2.31
N VAL A 542 13.83 24.21 -1.41
CA VAL A 542 12.40 24.44 -1.64
C VAL A 542 12.12 25.91 -1.40
N TYR A 543 11.39 26.50 -2.35
CA TYR A 543 10.96 27.89 -2.30
C TYR A 543 9.44 27.96 -2.46
N GLN A 544 8.81 29.00 -1.95
CA GLN A 544 7.41 29.28 -2.21
C GLN A 544 7.19 30.76 -2.51
N LYS A 545 6.20 31.03 -3.36
CA LYS A 545 5.67 32.38 -3.57
C LYS A 545 4.55 32.63 -2.57
N GLY A 546 4.27 33.89 -2.32
CA GLY A 546 3.21 34.29 -1.40
C GLY A 546 3.45 33.70 -0.03
N LEU A 547 4.66 33.85 0.50
CA LEU A 547 4.92 33.64 1.92
C LEU A 547 5.12 34.98 2.56
N GLY A 548 4.25 35.33 3.49
CA GLY A 548 4.41 36.53 4.29
C GLY A 548 5.63 36.47 5.20
N THR A 549 5.93 37.56 5.91
CA THR A 549 6.91 37.49 7.01
C THR A 549 6.46 36.42 8.00
N PRO A 550 7.26 35.38 8.31
CA PRO A 550 6.84 34.34 9.24
C PRO A 550 6.47 34.95 10.59
N VAL A 551 5.24 34.74 11.00
CA VAL A 551 4.73 35.13 12.33
C VAL A 551 4.10 33.90 12.96
N PRO A 552 4.19 33.72 14.28
CA PRO A 552 3.53 32.60 14.94
C PRO A 552 2.03 32.65 14.63
N ASP A 553 1.44 31.50 14.32
CA ASP A 553 0.02 31.37 13.97
C ASP A 553 -0.66 30.24 14.76
N SER A 554 0.05 29.12 14.98
CA SER A 554 -0.50 28.02 15.76
C SER A 554 0.53 27.36 16.67
N ILE A 555 0.03 26.73 17.74
CA ILE A 555 0.82 25.98 18.71
C ILE A 555 0.17 24.60 18.87
N VAL A 556 0.97 23.54 18.85
CA VAL A 556 0.51 22.18 19.13
C VAL A 556 1.14 21.71 20.44
N VAL A 557 0.31 21.46 21.46
CA VAL A 557 0.73 20.90 22.75
C VAL A 557 0.64 19.38 22.71
N SER A 558 1.71 18.70 23.13
CA SER A 558 1.79 17.25 23.24
C SER A 558 2.23 16.84 24.64
N PRO A 559 1.51 15.93 25.33
CA PRO A 559 0.26 15.29 24.87
C PRO A 559 -0.94 16.24 24.88
N ALA A 560 -1.91 16.03 23.98
CA ALA A 560 -3.04 16.95 23.79
C ALA A 560 -4.12 16.86 24.88
N ASN A 561 -4.67 15.68 25.19
CA ASN A 561 -5.63 15.52 26.30
C ASN A 561 -5.31 14.24 27.06
N ARG A 562 -5.36 14.27 28.40
CA ARG A 562 -5.00 13.09 29.21
C ARG A 562 -5.82 12.95 30.49
N ALA A 563 -6.25 11.72 30.80
CA ALA A 563 -6.75 11.36 32.12
C ALA A 563 -5.62 10.71 32.94
N ILE A 564 -5.39 11.18 34.16
CA ILE A 564 -4.23 10.76 34.96
C ILE A 564 -4.58 10.54 36.43
N VAL A 565 -3.75 9.78 37.14
CA VAL A 565 -3.89 9.59 38.59
C VAL A 565 -3.40 10.85 39.32
N ALA A 566 -4.20 11.37 40.25
CA ALA A 566 -3.87 12.55 41.04
C ALA A 566 -2.52 12.40 41.80
N GLY A 567 -1.76 13.49 41.88
CA GLY A 567 -0.41 13.57 42.48
C GLY A 567 0.75 13.21 41.55
N ARG A 568 0.51 12.96 40.25
CA ARG A 568 1.56 12.53 39.31
C ARG A 568 2.12 13.66 38.46
N LYS A 569 3.39 13.48 38.06
CA LYS A 569 4.13 14.36 37.13
C LYS A 569 4.09 13.84 35.69
N TYR A 570 3.94 14.73 34.72
CA TYR A 570 3.91 14.44 33.28
C TYR A 570 4.60 15.54 32.46
N GLN A 571 5.40 15.15 31.47
CA GLN A 571 6.10 16.06 30.58
C GLN A 571 5.22 16.49 29.39
N TYR A 572 5.04 17.80 29.24
CA TYR A 572 4.40 18.42 28.07
C TYR A 572 5.45 19.11 27.19
N THR A 573 5.21 19.14 25.88
CA THR A 573 6.04 19.80 24.86
C THR A 573 5.13 20.58 23.92
N ALA A 574 5.66 21.62 23.27
CA ALA A 574 4.91 22.36 22.27
C ALA A 574 5.74 22.56 21.00
N LYS A 575 5.07 22.51 19.84
CA LYS A 575 5.61 22.97 18.56
C LYS A 575 4.83 24.18 18.09
N ILE A 576 5.53 25.23 17.69
CA ILE A 576 4.96 26.48 17.19
C ILE A 576 5.08 26.45 15.67
N PHE A 577 4.05 26.89 14.97
CA PHE A 577 4.04 27.01 13.52
C PHE A 577 3.70 28.44 13.10
N ASP A 578 4.26 28.85 11.97
CA ASP A 578 3.88 30.08 11.31
C ASP A 578 2.55 29.94 10.56
N GLN A 579 2.06 31.04 9.98
CA GLN A 579 0.82 31.10 9.21
C GLN A 579 0.81 30.25 7.92
N ASN A 580 1.95 29.65 7.58
CA ASN A 580 2.15 28.76 6.45
C ASN A 580 2.43 27.32 6.90
N ASP A 581 2.20 27.03 8.19
CA ASP A 581 2.46 25.77 8.88
C ASP A 581 3.94 25.34 8.93
N PHE A 582 4.89 26.27 8.81
CA PHE A 582 6.31 25.99 9.02
C PHE A 582 6.67 26.07 10.50
N PRO A 583 7.44 25.10 11.04
CA PRO A 583 7.81 25.12 12.44
C PRO A 583 8.72 26.31 12.76
N MET A 584 8.39 27.04 13.83
CA MET A 584 9.16 28.17 14.34
C MET A 584 9.96 27.78 15.59
N SER A 585 11.18 28.28 15.68
CA SER A 585 12.04 28.09 16.86
C SER A 585 11.72 29.12 17.95
N LEU A 586 10.57 28.97 18.60
CA LEU A 586 10.14 29.82 19.72
C LEU A 586 9.96 29.00 21.00
N THR A 587 10.27 29.61 22.15
CA THR A 587 10.12 28.95 23.45
C THR A 587 8.79 29.35 24.10
N PRO A 588 7.89 28.40 24.40
CA PRO A 588 6.62 28.71 25.05
C PRO A 588 6.81 28.94 26.56
N VAL A 589 5.93 29.77 27.12
CA VAL A 589 5.67 29.89 28.55
C VAL A 589 4.56 28.92 28.92
N TRP A 590 4.75 28.14 29.99
CA TRP A 590 3.79 27.14 30.44
C TRP A 590 2.99 27.62 31.64
N SER A 591 1.68 27.35 31.65
CA SER A 591 0.81 27.51 32.81
C SER A 591 -0.15 26.35 32.96
N ILE A 592 -0.70 26.15 34.17
CA ILE A 592 -1.70 25.12 34.42
C ILE A 592 -2.76 25.56 35.41
N THR A 593 -4.03 25.22 35.15
CA THR A 593 -5.15 25.46 36.08
C THR A 593 -5.48 24.21 36.91
N GLY A 594 -6.25 24.35 37.99
CA GLY A 594 -6.67 23.26 38.88
C GLY A 594 -6.01 23.33 40.26
N SER A 595 -6.78 22.96 41.29
CA SER A 595 -6.34 23.07 42.69
C SER A 595 -5.17 22.13 42.97
N GLY A 596 -4.05 22.70 43.43
CA GLY A 596 -2.82 21.96 43.74
C GLY A 596 -1.96 21.59 42.52
N ASN A 597 -2.40 21.90 41.30
CA ASN A 597 -1.62 21.63 40.09
C ASN A 597 -0.39 22.56 40.00
N THR A 598 0.74 22.05 39.47
CA THR A 598 1.95 22.85 39.19
C THR A 598 2.54 22.47 37.83
N ILE A 599 3.24 23.39 37.16
CA ILE A 599 3.99 23.11 35.92
C ILE A 599 5.30 23.89 35.88
N THR A 600 6.38 23.28 35.43
CA THR A 600 7.69 23.94 35.29
C THR A 600 7.81 24.70 33.97
N ALA A 601 8.79 25.60 33.85
CA ALA A 601 9.14 26.26 32.60
C ALA A 601 9.55 25.28 31.47
N GLY A 602 10.02 24.08 31.84
CA GLY A 602 10.31 23.01 30.89
C GLY A 602 9.08 22.18 30.48
N GLY A 603 7.88 22.48 30.99
CA GLY A 603 6.65 21.75 30.68
C GLY A 603 6.35 20.52 31.56
N LEU A 604 7.06 20.33 32.69
CA LEU A 604 6.80 19.21 33.60
C LEU A 604 5.67 19.56 34.58
N ALA A 605 4.50 18.94 34.42
CA ALA A 605 3.28 19.24 35.17
C ALA A 605 2.98 18.22 36.28
N CYS A 606 2.71 18.64 37.52
CA CYS A 606 2.18 17.81 38.61
C CYS A 606 0.70 18.08 38.82
N ILE A 607 -0.15 17.05 38.78
CA ILE A 607 -1.60 17.23 38.66
C ILE A 607 -2.34 16.55 39.82
N HIS A 608 -3.13 17.31 40.56
CA HIS A 608 -3.93 16.91 41.70
C HIS A 608 -5.45 16.97 41.43
N SER A 609 -5.90 17.85 40.54
CA SER A 609 -7.30 17.97 40.11
C SER A 609 -7.41 18.16 38.59
N PRO A 610 -8.61 18.00 37.99
CA PRO A 610 -8.83 18.41 36.61
C PRO A 610 -8.40 19.86 36.37
N GLY A 611 -7.87 20.13 35.19
CA GLY A 611 -7.25 21.40 34.84
C GLY A 611 -6.93 21.51 33.35
N ILE A 612 -6.31 22.61 32.97
CA ILE A 612 -5.92 22.91 31.60
C ILE A 612 -4.44 23.30 31.60
N VAL A 613 -3.62 22.55 30.87
CA VAL A 613 -2.23 22.91 30.58
C VAL A 613 -2.23 23.85 29.40
N THR A 614 -1.55 24.99 29.51
CA THR A 614 -1.47 26.00 28.45
C THR A 614 -0.01 26.26 28.10
N ALA A 615 0.32 26.21 26.81
CA ALA A 615 1.54 26.74 26.25
C ALA A 615 1.24 28.07 25.58
N THR A 616 1.99 29.12 25.91
CA THR A 616 1.78 30.49 25.44
C THR A 616 3.05 31.05 24.82
N VAL A 617 2.96 31.73 23.68
CA VAL A 617 4.06 32.43 23.02
C VAL A 617 3.62 33.86 22.74
N SER A 618 4.45 34.83 23.10
CA SER A 618 4.23 36.24 22.75
C SER A 618 5.23 36.66 21.67
N TYR A 619 4.75 37.29 20.60
CA TYR A 619 5.55 37.76 19.47
C TYR A 619 4.99 39.09 18.94
N ASN A 620 5.82 40.13 18.84
CA ASN A 620 5.44 41.48 18.40
C ASN A 620 4.24 42.10 19.13
N GLY A 621 4.01 41.75 20.40
CA GLY A 621 2.90 42.24 21.20
C GLY A 621 1.63 41.37 21.14
N ASP A 622 1.54 40.47 20.16
CA ASP A 622 0.49 39.47 20.06
C ASP A 622 0.84 38.23 20.89
N THR A 623 -0.19 37.54 21.40
CA THR A 623 -0.01 36.33 22.22
C THR A 623 -0.85 35.19 21.66
N LEU A 624 -0.19 34.06 21.40
CA LEU A 624 -0.79 32.81 20.96
C LEU A 624 -0.70 31.78 22.07
N SER A 625 -1.75 30.99 22.23
CA SER A 625 -1.79 29.94 23.23
C SER A 625 -2.47 28.68 22.71
N ALA A 626 -1.96 27.52 23.10
CA ALA A 626 -2.64 26.25 22.90
C ALA A 626 -2.79 25.52 24.23
N THR A 627 -3.88 24.77 24.33
CA THR A 627 -4.29 24.12 25.58
C THR A 627 -4.38 22.61 25.44
N ALA A 628 -4.12 21.92 26.54
CA ALA A 628 -4.30 20.50 26.71
C ALA A 628 -5.15 20.23 27.95
N ASN A 629 -6.28 19.54 27.81
CA ASN A 629 -7.12 19.20 28.95
C ASN A 629 -6.49 18.07 29.73
N VAL A 630 -6.42 18.23 31.06
CA VAL A 630 -6.03 17.18 31.97
C VAL A 630 -7.17 16.88 32.93
N THR A 631 -7.60 15.62 32.97
CA THR A 631 -8.61 15.14 33.90
C THR A 631 -7.98 14.17 34.90
N THR A 632 -8.60 14.02 36.05
CA THR A 632 -8.20 13.00 37.03
C THR A 632 -9.04 11.75 36.84
N ARG A 633 -8.42 10.58 36.86
CA ARG A 633 -9.08 9.28 36.95
C ARG A 633 -8.84 8.64 38.32
N VAL A 634 -9.80 7.85 38.78
CA VAL A 634 -9.63 7.01 39.98
C VAL A 634 -8.62 5.92 39.65
N ALA A 635 -7.63 5.73 40.53
CA ALA A 635 -6.65 4.69 40.35
C ALA A 635 -7.25 3.31 40.63
N ASN A 636 -6.96 2.33 39.79
CA ASN A 636 -7.49 0.97 39.88
C ASN A 636 -6.32 -0.03 39.99
N PHE A 637 -5.64 0.01 41.14
CA PHE A 637 -4.44 -0.76 41.38
C PHE A 637 -4.73 -2.26 41.49
N LYS A 638 -4.16 -3.02 40.55
CA LYS A 638 -4.27 -4.48 40.49
C LYS A 638 -3.09 -5.11 41.24
N PRO A 639 -3.31 -5.99 42.23
CA PRO A 639 -2.21 -6.64 42.93
C PRO A 639 -1.43 -7.54 41.97
N VAL A 640 -0.10 -7.40 41.93
CA VAL A 640 0.80 -8.25 41.15
C VAL A 640 1.78 -8.98 42.07
N PRO A 641 2.29 -10.19 41.77
CA PRO A 641 2.19 -10.95 40.52
C PRO A 641 0.78 -11.42 40.15
N ALA A 642 0.33 -11.11 38.93
CA ALA A 642 -0.97 -11.52 38.41
C ALA A 642 -1.00 -11.46 36.88
N ARG A 643 -1.94 -12.18 36.26
CA ARG A 643 -2.36 -11.99 34.87
C ARG A 643 -3.42 -10.89 34.84
N ILE A 644 -3.32 -9.99 33.87
CA ILE A 644 -4.24 -8.88 33.64
C ILE A 644 -4.60 -8.92 32.15
N GLU A 645 -5.89 -9.03 31.84
CA GLU A 645 -6.37 -8.97 30.45
C GLU A 645 -6.05 -7.60 29.82
N ALA A 646 -5.71 -7.57 28.54
CA ALA A 646 -5.21 -6.36 27.89
C ALA A 646 -6.27 -5.27 27.84
N GLU A 647 -7.54 -5.64 27.64
CA GLU A 647 -8.70 -4.73 27.67
C GLU A 647 -8.96 -4.11 29.05
N ALA A 648 -8.38 -4.67 30.12
CA ALA A 648 -8.45 -4.11 31.47
C ALA A 648 -7.41 -2.99 31.71
N PHE A 649 -7.03 -2.26 30.66
CA PHE A 649 -6.23 -1.05 30.78
C PHE A 649 -7.03 0.04 31.51
N ASP A 650 -6.35 0.84 32.32
CA ASP A 650 -6.99 1.93 33.06
C ASP A 650 -7.04 3.24 32.26
N TYR A 651 -6.17 3.35 31.25
CA TYR A 651 -6.17 4.44 30.29
C TYR A 651 -5.45 4.05 28.98
N SER A 652 -5.96 4.51 27.84
CA SER A 652 -5.34 4.33 26.52
C SER A 652 -5.67 5.53 25.62
N ASN A 653 -4.98 5.65 24.47
CA ASN A 653 -5.21 6.76 23.53
C ASN A 653 -6.10 6.37 22.34
N THR A 654 -5.61 5.53 21.43
CA THR A 654 -6.18 5.30 20.09
C THR A 654 -6.58 3.85 19.83
N THR A 655 -6.40 2.98 20.82
CA THR A 655 -6.65 1.55 20.69
C THR A 655 -8.12 1.21 20.76
N ARG A 656 -8.51 0.09 20.16
CA ARG A 656 -9.85 -0.48 20.25
C ARG A 656 -9.80 -1.89 20.83
N THR A 657 -10.95 -2.44 21.19
CA THR A 657 -11.07 -3.85 21.57
C THR A 657 -11.84 -4.61 20.49
N GLU A 658 -11.47 -5.88 20.28
CA GLU A 658 -12.17 -6.80 19.38
C GLU A 658 -12.21 -8.22 19.97
N PRO A 659 -13.11 -9.10 19.51
CA PRO A 659 -13.14 -10.49 19.95
C PRO A 659 -11.89 -11.28 19.51
N VAL A 660 -11.36 -12.12 20.40
CA VAL A 660 -10.29 -13.06 20.09
C VAL A 660 -10.85 -14.26 19.33
N LEU A 661 -10.15 -14.72 18.28
CA LEU A 661 -10.60 -15.85 17.44
C LEU A 661 -10.19 -17.25 17.95
N ASP A 662 -9.75 -17.36 19.21
CA ASP A 662 -9.40 -18.64 19.84
C ASP A 662 -10.50 -19.12 20.81
N THR A 663 -10.26 -20.24 21.48
CA THR A 663 -11.23 -20.86 22.39
C THR A 663 -11.41 -20.13 23.74
N SER A 664 -10.69 -19.02 23.98
CA SER A 664 -10.74 -18.32 25.28
C SER A 664 -11.95 -17.38 25.43
N GLY A 665 -12.56 -16.94 24.33
CA GLY A 665 -13.80 -16.15 24.35
C GLY A 665 -13.71 -14.73 24.96
N VAL A 666 -12.50 -14.18 25.13
CA VAL A 666 -12.27 -12.83 25.67
C VAL A 666 -11.99 -11.79 24.58
N LEU A 667 -11.85 -10.51 24.95
CA LEU A 667 -11.45 -9.45 24.04
C LEU A 667 -9.92 -9.39 23.91
N ASN A 668 -9.42 -8.80 22.82
CA ASN A 668 -8.06 -8.30 22.71
C ASN A 668 -8.07 -6.83 22.36
N VAL A 669 -6.94 -6.16 22.57
CA VAL A 669 -6.70 -4.80 22.10
C VAL A 669 -6.17 -4.85 20.66
N SER A 670 -6.80 -4.08 19.77
CA SER A 670 -6.48 -3.91 18.36
C SER A 670 -6.43 -2.42 17.97
N PHE A 671 -6.26 -2.11 16.68
CA PHE A 671 -5.99 -0.74 16.18
C PHE A 671 -4.76 -0.11 16.85
N ILE A 672 -3.75 -0.93 17.16
CA ILE A 672 -2.49 -0.47 17.75
C ILE A 672 -1.65 0.16 16.65
N GLY A 673 -1.61 1.51 16.67
CA GLY A 673 -0.78 2.33 15.81
C GLY A 673 0.61 2.59 16.39
N ALA A 674 1.48 3.20 15.60
CA ALA A 674 2.71 3.79 16.14
C ALA A 674 2.30 4.85 17.19
N THR A 675 2.91 4.81 18.39
CA THR A 675 2.58 5.64 19.56
C THR A 675 1.32 5.26 20.36
N SER A 676 0.57 4.22 19.97
CA SER A 676 -0.51 3.70 20.82
C SER A 676 0.05 3.22 22.17
N PHE A 677 -0.67 3.48 23.25
CA PHE A 677 -0.26 3.03 24.59
C PHE A 677 -1.43 2.57 25.44
N MET A 678 -1.12 1.72 26.42
CA MET A 678 -2.04 1.20 27.42
C MET A 678 -1.38 1.33 28.80
N GLU A 679 -2.09 1.95 29.74
CA GLU A 679 -1.67 2.10 31.14
C GLU A 679 -2.37 1.06 32.02
N TYR A 680 -1.60 0.47 32.94
CA TYR A 680 -2.09 -0.45 33.96
C TYR A 680 -1.61 -0.01 35.33
N ASP A 681 -2.53 0.37 36.20
CA ASP A 681 -2.30 0.63 37.61
C ASP A 681 -2.08 -0.71 38.32
N ILE A 682 -0.90 -0.87 38.92
CA ILE A 682 -0.47 -2.10 39.57
C ILE A 682 0.01 -1.81 41.00
N GLU A 683 -0.19 -2.76 41.90
CA GLU A 683 0.34 -2.74 43.26
C GLU A 683 1.37 -3.85 43.43
N ALA A 684 2.64 -3.45 43.47
CA ALA A 684 3.75 -4.35 43.70
C ALA A 684 3.98 -4.55 45.21
N PRO A 685 3.91 -5.77 45.75
CA PRO A 685 4.00 -6.02 47.19
C PRO A 685 5.38 -5.74 47.80
N TRP A 686 6.45 -5.71 46.99
CA TRP A 686 7.80 -5.34 47.44
C TRP A 686 8.65 -4.78 46.29
N THR A 687 9.76 -4.13 46.61
CA THR A 687 10.79 -3.74 45.63
C THR A 687 11.62 -4.96 45.25
N GLY A 688 11.72 -5.28 43.96
CA GLY A 688 12.52 -6.42 43.52
C GLY A 688 12.58 -6.63 42.01
N SER A 689 13.12 -7.78 41.61
CA SER A 689 13.27 -8.15 40.20
C SER A 689 12.03 -8.90 39.68
N TYR A 690 11.42 -8.37 38.62
CA TYR A 690 10.23 -8.91 37.97
C TYR A 690 10.48 -9.17 36.48
N ARG A 691 9.58 -9.95 35.88
CA ARG A 691 9.45 -10.11 34.42
C ARG A 691 8.02 -9.78 34.01
N LEU A 692 7.89 -9.33 32.77
CA LEU A 692 6.61 -9.11 32.11
C LEU A 692 6.45 -10.15 31.00
N GLN A 693 5.33 -10.85 31.00
CA GLN A 693 4.90 -11.69 29.89
C GLN A 693 3.78 -10.98 29.13
N LEU A 694 3.86 -10.96 27.81
CA LEU A 694 2.84 -10.41 26.92
C LEU A 694 2.36 -11.51 25.98
N ARG A 695 1.04 -11.74 25.93
CA ARG A 695 0.44 -12.54 24.86
C ARG A 695 0.04 -11.64 23.71
N VAL A 696 0.70 -11.84 22.56
CA VAL A 696 0.58 -10.96 21.39
C VAL A 696 0.36 -11.76 20.12
N ALA A 697 -0.33 -11.17 19.15
CA ALA A 697 -0.42 -11.64 17.78
C ALA A 697 0.19 -10.59 16.86
N VAL A 698 1.19 -10.96 16.06
CA VAL A 698 2.13 -10.04 15.43
C VAL A 698 2.25 -10.40 13.96
N ASN A 699 1.76 -9.51 13.09
CA ASN A 699 1.83 -9.71 11.65
C ASN A 699 3.20 -9.32 11.10
N THR A 700 3.76 -8.21 11.60
CA THR A 700 5.12 -7.75 11.29
C THR A 700 5.88 -7.61 12.59
N ALA A 701 7.11 -8.14 12.66
CA ALA A 701 7.94 -8.06 13.86
C ALA A 701 7.99 -6.60 14.36
N SER A 702 7.76 -6.44 15.65
CA SER A 702 7.50 -5.14 16.27
C SER A 702 8.27 -5.01 17.59
N THR A 703 8.21 -3.85 18.22
CA THR A 703 8.78 -3.64 19.54
C THR A 703 7.80 -2.87 20.43
N VAL A 704 7.89 -3.13 21.73
CA VAL A 704 7.08 -2.46 22.75
C VAL A 704 7.98 -1.97 23.87
N LYS A 705 7.74 -0.73 24.31
CA LYS A 705 8.42 -0.15 25.47
C LYS A 705 7.56 -0.35 26.70
N VAL A 706 8.19 -0.81 27.78
CA VAL A 706 7.58 -0.95 29.10
C VAL A 706 8.15 0.16 29.98
N MET A 707 7.30 1.11 30.34
CA MET A 707 7.69 2.32 31.05
C MET A 707 7.00 2.40 32.41
N MET A 708 7.60 3.14 33.35
CA MET A 708 6.98 3.56 34.59
C MET A 708 7.25 5.06 34.78
N GLY A 709 6.22 5.89 34.57
CA GLY A 709 6.42 7.32 34.33
C GLY A 709 7.28 7.52 33.07
N ASP A 710 8.30 8.37 33.17
CA ASP A 710 9.27 8.60 32.08
C ASP A 710 10.45 7.60 32.09
N THR A 711 10.48 6.67 33.04
CA THR A 711 11.57 5.68 33.15
C THR A 711 11.28 4.46 32.28
N LEU A 712 12.17 4.17 31.33
CA LEU A 712 12.13 2.92 30.57
C LEU A 712 12.62 1.77 31.46
N LEU A 713 11.74 0.81 31.73
CA LEU A 713 12.09 -0.39 32.49
C LEU A 713 12.72 -1.45 31.59
N THR A 714 12.11 -1.69 30.42
CA THR A 714 12.62 -2.61 29.41
C THR A 714 11.99 -2.33 28.05
N THR A 715 12.68 -2.69 26.98
CA THR A 715 12.09 -2.83 25.64
C THR A 715 11.93 -4.32 25.36
N MET A 716 10.83 -4.73 24.73
CA MET A 716 10.58 -6.11 24.34
C MET A 716 10.42 -6.21 22.82
N THR A 717 11.10 -7.20 22.24
CA THR A 717 10.95 -7.56 20.83
C THR A 717 9.80 -8.53 20.65
N LEU A 718 8.86 -8.17 19.77
CA LEU A 718 7.70 -8.99 19.43
C LEU A 718 7.95 -9.71 18.11
N PRO A 719 8.21 -11.03 18.11
CA PRO A 719 8.41 -11.78 16.87
C PRO A 719 7.11 -11.87 16.08
N ALA A 720 7.21 -11.94 14.76
CA ALA A 720 6.06 -12.29 13.93
C ALA A 720 5.52 -13.66 14.35
N SER A 721 4.23 -13.72 14.66
CA SER A 721 3.52 -14.93 15.06
C SER A 721 2.77 -15.58 13.89
N GLY A 722 2.79 -14.96 12.71
CA GLY A 722 2.20 -15.48 11.49
C GLY A 722 0.75 -15.04 11.26
N GLY A 723 0.27 -13.98 11.91
CA GLY A 723 -1.05 -13.40 11.65
C GLY A 723 -1.61 -12.58 12.81
N TRP A 724 -2.69 -11.83 12.56
CA TRP A 724 -3.34 -10.91 13.51
C TRP A 724 -4.05 -11.57 14.70
N GLN A 725 -4.27 -12.88 14.61
CA GLN A 725 -4.97 -13.68 15.62
C GLN A 725 -4.19 -14.97 15.94
N ASN A 726 -2.91 -15.06 15.52
CA ASN A 726 -2.01 -16.16 15.88
C ASN A 726 -1.20 -15.73 17.11
N TRP A 727 -1.44 -16.34 18.26
CA TRP A 727 -0.95 -15.83 19.54
C TRP A 727 0.35 -16.50 20.01
N VAL A 728 1.32 -15.69 20.43
CA VAL A 728 2.55 -16.13 21.10
C VAL A 728 2.72 -15.38 22.42
N THR A 729 3.33 -16.03 23.41
CA THR A 729 3.68 -15.39 24.69
C THR A 729 5.16 -15.02 24.69
N VAL A 730 5.47 -13.75 24.94
CA VAL A 730 6.83 -13.20 25.00
C VAL A 730 7.14 -12.75 26.42
N THR A 731 8.27 -13.18 26.97
CA THR A 731 8.75 -12.88 28.32
C THR A 731 9.95 -11.93 28.25
N SER A 732 9.87 -10.82 28.98
CA SER A 732 10.92 -9.81 29.04
C SER A 732 12.18 -10.30 29.75
N ALA A 733 13.29 -9.59 29.55
CA ALA A 733 14.42 -9.62 30.49
C ALA A 733 13.96 -9.18 31.91
N PRO A 734 14.66 -9.60 32.98
CA PRO A 734 14.36 -9.11 34.34
C PRO A 734 14.55 -7.61 34.42
N PHE A 735 13.63 -6.91 35.06
CA PHE A 735 13.75 -5.49 35.39
C PHE A 735 13.45 -5.26 36.87
N GLN A 736 14.04 -4.21 37.44
CA GLN A 736 13.76 -3.81 38.82
C GLN A 736 12.46 -3.02 38.86
N MET A 737 11.57 -3.38 39.79
CA MET A 737 10.33 -2.66 40.03
C MET A 737 10.25 -2.27 41.51
N PRO A 738 10.01 -0.98 41.83
CA PRO A 738 9.78 -0.53 43.19
C PRO A 738 8.45 -1.05 43.75
N GLY A 739 8.42 -1.33 45.04
CA GLY A 739 7.21 -1.70 45.76
C GLY A 739 6.16 -0.59 45.82
N GLY A 740 4.95 -0.98 46.20
CA GLY A 740 3.76 -0.17 46.32
C GLY A 740 3.02 0.07 45.00
N LYS A 741 2.13 1.05 45.04
CA LYS A 741 1.23 1.45 43.96
C LYS A 741 1.99 2.19 42.85
N LYS A 742 1.86 1.75 41.60
CA LYS A 742 2.53 2.27 40.39
C LYS A 742 1.61 2.15 39.17
N THR A 743 1.98 2.77 38.05
CA THR A 743 1.32 2.53 36.75
C THR A 743 2.38 2.13 35.75
N LEU A 744 2.16 1.00 35.12
CA LEU A 744 2.96 0.48 34.03
C LEU A 744 2.37 0.98 32.72
N LEU A 745 3.20 1.49 31.83
CA LEU A 745 2.79 1.94 30.50
C LEU A 745 3.40 1.02 29.45
N ILE A 746 2.55 0.44 28.62
CA ILE A 746 2.90 -0.43 27.49
C ILE A 746 2.73 0.40 26.21
N GLN A 747 3.83 0.78 25.56
CA GLN A 747 3.81 1.65 24.37
C GLN A 747 4.28 0.93 23.12
N ALA A 748 3.46 0.97 22.07
CA ALA A 748 3.81 0.47 20.76
C ALA A 748 4.79 1.42 20.04
N ALA A 749 5.92 0.87 19.57
CA ALA A 749 6.83 1.62 18.71
C ALA A 749 6.32 1.68 17.26
N THR A 750 5.71 0.58 16.79
CA THR A 750 5.17 0.41 15.44
C THR A 750 3.82 -0.29 15.50
N SER A 751 3.00 -0.11 14.45
CA SER A 751 1.76 -0.85 14.25
C SER A 751 2.04 -2.32 13.84
N GLY A 752 0.99 -3.11 13.60
CA GLY A 752 1.15 -4.46 13.03
C GLY A 752 0.96 -5.63 14.02
N TRP A 753 0.36 -5.38 15.18
CA TRP A 753 0.14 -6.39 16.21
C TRP A 753 -1.11 -6.13 17.06
N ASN A 754 -1.61 -7.19 17.67
CA ASN A 754 -2.72 -7.24 18.63
C ASN A 754 -2.22 -7.74 19.99
N PHE A 755 -2.90 -7.35 21.05
CA PHE A 755 -2.48 -7.61 22.43
C PHE A 755 -3.62 -8.20 23.26
N ASN A 756 -3.38 -9.36 23.91
CA ASN A 756 -4.43 -10.11 24.60
C ASN A 756 -4.33 -10.00 26.13
N TRP A 757 -3.17 -10.24 26.73
CA TRP A 757 -2.99 -10.06 28.17
C TRP A 757 -1.53 -9.81 28.52
N LEU A 758 -1.29 -9.16 29.67
CA LEU A 758 0.00 -9.17 30.34
C LEU A 758 -0.02 -10.01 31.62
N LYS A 759 1.16 -10.50 32.01
CA LYS A 759 1.36 -11.15 33.30
C LYS A 759 2.64 -10.65 33.92
N VAL A 760 2.54 -10.07 35.13
CA VAL A 760 3.71 -9.68 35.92
C VAL A 760 4.06 -10.84 36.84
N VAL A 761 5.31 -11.30 36.80
CA VAL A 761 5.81 -12.44 37.61
C VAL A 761 7.13 -12.09 38.26
N ARG A 762 7.50 -12.77 39.35
CA ARG A 762 8.85 -12.60 39.89
C ARG A 762 9.86 -13.14 38.89
N ALA A 763 11.04 -12.52 38.84
CA ALA A 763 12.06 -12.92 37.88
C ALA A 763 12.49 -14.41 38.01
N THR A 764 12.37 -14.98 39.20
CA THR A 764 12.68 -16.38 39.54
C THR A 764 11.56 -17.36 39.24
N ASP A 765 10.31 -16.89 39.04
CA ASP A 765 9.15 -17.79 38.85
C ASP A 765 9.11 -18.39 37.44
N VAL A 766 9.81 -17.78 36.47
CA VAL A 766 9.94 -18.30 35.10
C VAL A 766 11.42 -18.36 34.74
N SER A 767 11.99 -19.57 34.81
CA SER A 767 13.38 -19.84 34.45
C SER A 767 13.51 -20.15 32.97
N LEU A 768 14.59 -19.70 32.35
CA LEU A 768 14.97 -20.14 31.01
C LEU A 768 15.17 -21.67 31.03
N SER A 769 14.59 -22.40 30.08
CA SER A 769 14.60 -23.87 30.03
C SER A 769 15.39 -24.42 28.83
N ARG A 770 15.23 -23.86 27.63
CA ARG A 770 15.94 -24.33 26.43
C ARG A 770 16.18 -23.23 25.40
N ILE A 771 17.21 -23.43 24.56
CA ILE A 771 17.47 -22.64 23.35
C ILE A 771 17.30 -23.56 22.14
N VAL A 772 16.53 -23.11 21.15
CA VAL A 772 16.32 -23.81 19.88
C VAL A 772 16.99 -23.01 18.78
N VAL A 773 17.84 -23.67 18.00
CA VAL A 773 18.48 -23.09 16.82
C VAL A 773 17.73 -23.55 15.57
N SER A 774 17.48 -22.63 14.64
CA SER A 774 16.79 -22.85 13.37
C SER A 774 17.61 -22.24 12.21
N PRO A 775 17.83 -22.96 11.10
CA PRO A 775 17.45 -24.36 10.91
C PRO A 775 18.19 -25.28 11.89
N ASP A 776 17.58 -26.41 12.23
CA ASP A 776 18.18 -27.45 13.07
C ASP A 776 19.30 -28.20 12.31
N SER A 777 19.20 -28.25 10.98
CA SER A 777 20.24 -28.74 10.07
C SER A 777 20.21 -28.02 8.71
N THR A 778 21.37 -27.84 8.10
CA THR A 778 21.48 -27.28 6.75
C THR A 778 22.80 -27.65 6.08
N SER A 779 22.91 -27.40 4.77
CA SER A 779 24.13 -27.57 3.99
C SER A 779 24.50 -26.27 3.30
N VAL A 780 25.80 -26.01 3.17
CA VAL A 780 26.33 -24.81 2.51
C VAL A 780 27.65 -25.16 1.84
N PHE A 781 27.90 -24.64 0.65
CA PHE A 781 29.19 -24.82 -0.02
C PHE A 781 30.30 -24.02 0.68
N VAL A 782 31.56 -24.44 0.54
CA VAL A 782 32.73 -23.69 1.02
C VAL A 782 32.64 -22.21 0.62
N GLY A 783 32.95 -21.30 1.56
CA GLY A 783 32.82 -19.84 1.37
C GLY A 783 31.39 -19.30 1.35
N GLY A 784 30.36 -20.17 1.33
CA GLY A 784 28.95 -19.78 1.38
C GLY A 784 28.51 -19.31 2.77
N LYS A 785 27.45 -18.51 2.80
CA LYS A 785 26.85 -18.00 4.03
C LYS A 785 25.48 -18.62 4.30
N LYS A 786 25.16 -18.82 5.58
CA LYS A 786 23.84 -19.32 6.00
C LYS A 786 23.39 -18.68 7.31
N PRO A 787 22.19 -18.05 7.35
CA PRO A 787 21.66 -17.51 8.60
C PRO A 787 21.10 -18.61 9.48
N PHE A 788 21.47 -18.59 10.76
CA PHE A 788 20.81 -19.30 11.85
C PHE A 788 20.08 -18.30 12.74
N LYS A 789 18.94 -18.72 13.28
CA LYS A 789 18.14 -18.00 14.27
C LYS A 789 18.07 -18.83 15.52
N ALA A 790 18.03 -18.19 16.68
CA ALA A 790 17.80 -18.86 17.94
C ALA A 790 16.52 -18.32 18.60
N ALA A 791 15.81 -19.19 19.29
CA ALA A 791 14.68 -18.84 20.14
C ALA A 791 14.87 -19.51 21.50
N ALA A 792 14.73 -18.71 22.56
CA ALA A 792 14.83 -19.15 23.93
C ALA A 792 13.43 -19.38 24.49
N TYR A 793 13.26 -20.45 25.27
CA TYR A 793 11.98 -20.82 25.86
C TYR A 793 12.11 -21.03 27.36
N GLY A 794 11.15 -20.51 28.12
CA GLY A 794 11.03 -20.71 29.56
C GLY A 794 10.52 -22.09 29.94
N SER A 795 10.52 -22.37 31.24
CA SER A 795 9.90 -23.55 31.84
C SER A 795 8.39 -23.66 31.55
N ASP A 796 7.73 -22.54 31.25
CA ASP A 796 6.32 -22.44 30.89
C ASP A 796 6.08 -22.36 29.36
N SER A 797 7.10 -22.66 28.55
CA SER A 797 7.10 -22.56 27.09
C SER A 797 6.97 -21.14 26.51
N SER A 798 6.96 -20.10 27.34
CA SER A 798 6.99 -18.71 26.86
C SER A 798 8.31 -18.41 26.14
N ARG A 799 8.27 -17.55 25.12
CA ARG A 799 9.48 -17.15 24.38
C ARG A 799 10.21 -16.05 25.11
N PHE A 800 11.49 -16.23 25.39
CA PHE A 800 12.32 -15.23 26.06
C PHE A 800 12.93 -14.27 25.04
N ASP A 801 12.84 -12.97 25.32
CA ASP A 801 13.53 -11.93 24.57
C ASP A 801 14.93 -11.71 25.14
N ILE A 802 15.92 -12.45 24.60
CA ILE A 802 17.31 -12.41 25.04
C ILE A 802 18.27 -12.43 23.83
N PRO A 803 19.43 -11.76 23.93
CA PRO A 803 20.48 -11.87 22.91
C PRO A 803 21.21 -13.21 23.02
N PHE A 804 21.79 -13.69 21.91
CA PHE A 804 22.56 -14.93 21.88
C PHE A 804 24.01 -14.66 21.50
N THR A 805 24.94 -15.39 22.13
CA THR A 805 26.32 -15.51 21.65
C THR A 805 26.39 -16.69 20.70
N TRP A 806 26.91 -16.45 19.50
CA TRP A 806 27.05 -17.48 18.47
C TRP A 806 28.48 -17.98 18.36
N SER A 807 28.65 -19.28 18.14
CA SER A 807 29.96 -19.88 17.89
C SER A 807 29.85 -21.11 16.99
N VAL A 808 30.96 -21.44 16.33
CA VAL A 808 31.16 -22.64 15.52
C VAL A 808 32.65 -23.02 15.64
N PRO A 809 33.03 -24.30 15.53
CA PRO A 809 34.44 -24.67 15.45
C PRO A 809 35.14 -23.95 14.28
N ALA A 810 36.35 -23.43 14.50
CA ALA A 810 37.09 -22.67 13.48
C ALA A 810 37.30 -23.45 12.17
N ALA A 811 37.47 -24.78 12.26
CA ALA A 811 37.54 -25.66 11.10
C ALA A 811 36.27 -25.61 10.24
N GLY A 812 35.11 -25.34 10.84
CA GLY A 812 33.84 -25.21 10.12
C GLY A 812 33.59 -23.84 9.52
N GLY A 813 34.06 -22.78 10.16
CA GLY A 813 33.86 -21.41 9.68
C GLY A 813 33.86 -20.38 10.79
N VAL A 814 33.20 -19.25 10.51
CA VAL A 814 33.01 -18.15 11.46
C VAL A 814 31.53 -17.80 11.59
N MET A 815 31.12 -17.38 12.79
CA MET A 815 29.78 -16.90 13.08
C MET A 815 29.83 -15.41 13.43
N ASP A 816 28.93 -14.61 12.86
CA ASP A 816 28.75 -13.23 13.30
C ASP A 816 27.77 -13.12 14.49
N TYR A 817 27.66 -11.91 15.06
CA TYR A 817 26.77 -11.64 16.19
C TYR A 817 25.28 -11.73 15.85
N LYS A 818 24.91 -11.72 14.56
CA LYS A 818 23.52 -11.85 14.08
C LYS A 818 23.13 -13.33 13.84
N GLY A 819 24.06 -14.27 14.00
CA GLY A 819 23.82 -15.70 13.79
C GLY A 819 24.09 -16.16 12.37
N VAL A 820 24.82 -15.41 11.57
CA VAL A 820 25.17 -15.80 10.19
C VAL A 820 26.47 -16.59 10.19
N PHE A 821 26.36 -17.85 9.76
CA PHE A 821 27.49 -18.74 9.53
C PHE A 821 28.14 -18.44 8.18
N THR A 822 29.46 -18.29 8.14
CA THR A 822 30.26 -18.28 6.91
C THR A 822 31.16 -19.51 6.91
N ALA A 823 30.95 -20.39 5.93
CA ALA A 823 31.66 -21.66 5.83
C ALA A 823 33.15 -21.45 5.52
N SER A 824 34.00 -22.21 6.21
CA SER A 824 35.41 -22.32 5.86
C SER A 824 35.59 -23.09 4.54
N TYR A 825 36.84 -23.24 4.11
CA TYR A 825 37.21 -24.09 2.98
C TYR A 825 37.44 -25.56 3.34
N THR A 826 37.04 -26.00 4.53
CA THR A 826 37.18 -27.40 4.99
C THR A 826 35.82 -28.10 4.99
N PRO A 827 35.51 -28.96 3.99
CA PRO A 827 34.27 -29.72 3.97
C PRO A 827 34.12 -30.61 5.21
N GLY A 828 32.90 -30.72 5.75
CA GLY A 828 32.66 -31.46 6.99
C GLY A 828 31.32 -31.12 7.65
N GLY A 829 30.98 -31.84 8.72
CA GLY A 829 29.82 -31.55 9.56
C GLY A 829 30.24 -30.77 10.81
N TYR A 830 29.58 -29.65 11.08
CA TYR A 830 29.88 -28.77 12.20
C TYR A 830 28.63 -28.41 12.98
N LEU A 831 28.80 -28.07 14.26
CA LEU A 831 27.73 -27.59 15.13
C LEU A 831 27.83 -26.08 15.28
N VAL A 832 26.76 -25.40 14.89
CA VAL A 832 26.54 -24.00 15.21
C VAL A 832 25.85 -23.94 16.58
N LYS A 833 26.46 -23.20 17.51
CA LYS A 833 26.02 -23.10 18.89
C LYS A 833 25.52 -21.68 19.16
N ALA A 834 24.28 -21.58 19.65
CA ALA A 834 23.75 -20.36 20.26
C ALA A 834 23.76 -20.52 21.78
N SER A 835 24.34 -19.55 22.49
CA SER A 835 24.47 -19.61 23.95
C SER A 835 23.94 -18.35 24.63
N TYR A 836 23.39 -18.52 25.82
CA TYR A 836 23.07 -17.46 26.76
C TYR A 836 23.37 -17.96 28.18
N ASN A 837 24.30 -17.31 28.88
CA ASN A 837 24.91 -17.81 30.11
C ASN A 837 25.40 -19.27 29.95
N SER A 838 25.01 -20.18 30.84
CA SER A 838 25.36 -21.61 30.77
C SER A 838 24.52 -22.42 29.79
N MET A 839 23.42 -21.86 29.26
CA MET A 839 22.53 -22.57 28.36
C MET A 839 23.00 -22.50 26.91
N SER A 840 22.82 -23.58 26.17
CA SER A 840 23.18 -23.65 24.75
C SER A 840 22.14 -24.43 23.94
N GLY A 841 21.91 -23.97 22.71
CA GLY A 841 21.20 -24.69 21.66
C GLY A 841 22.12 -24.92 20.47
N TYR A 842 21.82 -25.94 19.66
CA TYR A 842 22.69 -26.36 18.56
C TYR A 842 21.90 -26.53 17.26
N GLY A 843 22.49 -26.07 16.16
CA GLY A 843 22.12 -26.40 14.78
C GLY A 843 23.28 -27.11 14.09
N LYS A 844 22.98 -27.96 13.11
CA LYS A 844 23.98 -28.68 12.33
C LYS A 844 24.21 -27.97 10.99
N VAL A 845 25.47 -27.86 10.58
CA VAL A 845 25.80 -27.39 9.23
C VAL A 845 26.75 -28.36 8.56
N LYS A 846 26.42 -28.79 7.35
CA LYS A 846 27.30 -29.57 6.47
C LYS A 846 27.95 -28.64 5.45
N VAL A 847 29.25 -28.40 5.60
CA VAL A 847 30.04 -27.68 4.60
C VAL A 847 30.36 -28.63 3.46
N LEU A 848 29.89 -28.31 2.26
CA LEU A 848 30.06 -29.07 1.03
C LEU A 848 31.25 -28.54 0.22
N ALA A 849 32.02 -29.43 -0.40
CA ALA A 849 33.04 -29.05 -1.38
C ALA A 849 32.38 -28.37 -2.60
N ALA A 850 33.13 -27.51 -3.29
CA ALA A 850 32.62 -26.85 -4.50
C ALA A 850 32.14 -27.88 -5.55
N PRO A 851 31.02 -27.63 -6.26
CA PRO A 851 30.59 -28.49 -7.35
C PRO A 851 31.64 -28.57 -8.45
N GLN A 852 31.94 -29.78 -8.92
CA GLN A 852 32.87 -30.07 -10.01
C GLN A 852 32.23 -31.09 -10.94
N LEU A 853 32.56 -31.06 -12.24
CA LEU A 853 32.13 -32.10 -13.18
C LEU A 853 32.54 -33.47 -12.62
N ALA A 854 31.59 -34.41 -12.54
CA ALA A 854 31.82 -35.76 -12.02
C ALA A 854 31.36 -36.86 -12.98
N SER A 855 30.35 -36.59 -13.81
CA SER A 855 29.93 -37.52 -14.86
C SER A 855 29.41 -36.82 -16.11
N ILE A 856 29.47 -37.51 -17.25
CA ILE A 856 28.94 -37.07 -18.54
C ILE A 856 27.95 -38.12 -19.02
N LYS A 857 26.77 -37.68 -19.48
CA LYS A 857 25.81 -38.53 -20.20
C LYS A 857 25.73 -38.11 -21.65
N VAL A 858 25.88 -39.07 -22.56
CA VAL A 858 25.70 -38.87 -24.01
C VAL A 858 24.24 -39.15 -24.38
N VAL A 859 23.67 -38.31 -25.26
CA VAL A 859 22.26 -38.34 -25.68
C VAL A 859 22.17 -38.26 -27.21
N PRO A 860 21.42 -39.15 -27.89
CA PRO A 860 20.68 -40.28 -27.34
C PRO A 860 21.60 -41.34 -26.69
N ASP A 861 21.06 -42.19 -25.81
CA ASP A 861 21.80 -43.23 -25.08
C ASP A 861 21.93 -44.55 -25.86
N SER A 862 20.98 -44.81 -26.76
CA SER A 862 21.09 -45.85 -27.78
C SER A 862 20.35 -45.46 -29.08
N LEU A 863 20.87 -45.87 -30.25
CA LEU A 863 20.19 -45.66 -31.54
C LEU A 863 20.60 -46.70 -32.60
N THR A 864 19.71 -47.03 -33.55
CA THR A 864 20.11 -47.74 -34.78
C THR A 864 20.36 -46.74 -35.91
N VAL A 865 21.56 -46.75 -36.49
CA VAL A 865 21.99 -45.83 -37.56
C VAL A 865 22.18 -46.62 -38.86
N PRO A 866 21.53 -46.25 -39.98
CA PRO A 866 21.75 -46.89 -41.27
C PRO A 866 23.20 -46.76 -41.75
N PHE A 867 23.65 -47.69 -42.61
CA PHE A 867 25.00 -47.60 -43.20
C PHE A 867 25.20 -46.28 -43.95
N GLY A 868 26.32 -45.59 -43.69
CA GLY A 868 26.67 -44.31 -44.32
C GLY A 868 25.89 -43.09 -43.80
N ALA A 869 24.90 -43.28 -42.92
CA ALA A 869 24.10 -42.18 -42.39
C ALA A 869 24.81 -41.45 -41.25
N SER A 870 24.45 -40.17 -41.05
CA SER A 870 24.96 -39.35 -39.95
C SER A 870 23.90 -39.07 -38.89
N GLN A 871 24.32 -39.02 -37.61
CA GLN A 871 23.48 -38.77 -36.44
C GLN A 871 24.18 -37.81 -35.45
N GLN A 872 23.45 -36.82 -34.94
CA GLN A 872 23.95 -35.91 -33.91
C GLN A 872 23.78 -36.49 -32.50
N TYR A 873 24.85 -36.42 -31.69
CA TYR A 873 24.85 -36.69 -30.26
C TYR A 873 25.19 -35.42 -29.46
N THR A 874 24.70 -35.35 -28.22
CA THR A 874 24.94 -34.23 -27.29
C THR A 874 25.33 -34.76 -25.92
N THR A 875 25.98 -33.93 -25.09
CA THR A 875 26.37 -34.29 -23.72
C THR A 875 25.58 -33.51 -22.68
N LYS A 876 25.29 -34.15 -21.55
CA LYS A 876 24.84 -33.51 -20.31
C LYS A 876 25.84 -33.83 -19.20
N GLY A 877 26.43 -32.81 -18.59
CA GLY A 877 27.33 -32.96 -17.45
C GLY A 877 26.57 -32.99 -16.14
N PHE A 878 27.09 -33.73 -15.17
CA PHE A 878 26.60 -33.73 -13.80
C PHE A 878 27.74 -33.58 -12.81
N ASP A 879 27.48 -32.89 -11.70
CA ASP A 879 28.43 -32.76 -10.61
C ASP A 879 28.43 -33.99 -9.70
N GLN A 880 29.32 -34.00 -8.69
CA GLN A 880 29.43 -35.09 -7.71
C GLN A 880 28.18 -35.26 -6.83
N TYR A 881 27.21 -34.35 -6.94
CA TYR A 881 25.93 -34.37 -6.25
C TYR A 881 24.76 -34.74 -7.18
N GLY A 882 25.04 -35.08 -8.44
CA GLY A 882 24.04 -35.48 -9.43
C GLY A 882 23.25 -34.32 -10.04
N SER A 883 23.64 -33.07 -9.76
CA SER A 883 23.02 -31.88 -10.35
C SER A 883 23.63 -31.57 -11.71
N ALA A 884 22.84 -30.98 -12.62
CA ALA A 884 23.32 -30.63 -13.95
C ALA A 884 24.49 -29.63 -13.86
N PHE A 885 25.62 -29.98 -14.47
CA PHE A 885 26.85 -29.21 -14.46
C PHE A 885 27.20 -28.78 -15.89
N ALA A 886 27.27 -27.47 -16.11
CA ALA A 886 27.62 -26.92 -17.40
C ALA A 886 29.12 -27.06 -17.65
N PHE A 887 29.49 -27.67 -18.77
CA PHE A 887 30.87 -27.76 -19.22
C PHE A 887 30.93 -27.61 -20.75
N THR A 888 32.06 -27.17 -21.28
CA THR A 888 32.26 -26.92 -22.71
C THR A 888 33.45 -27.70 -23.27
N GLY A 889 33.36 -28.08 -24.55
CA GLY A 889 34.43 -28.73 -25.30
C GLY A 889 34.76 -30.18 -24.86
N PRO A 890 33.80 -31.13 -24.87
CA PRO A 890 34.15 -32.56 -24.84
C PRO A 890 34.92 -32.96 -26.11
N ALA A 891 35.91 -33.84 -25.95
CA ALA A 891 36.52 -34.59 -27.05
C ALA A 891 35.67 -35.82 -27.37
N TRP A 892 35.34 -36.01 -28.65
CA TRP A 892 34.51 -37.12 -29.11
C TRP A 892 35.35 -38.22 -29.75
N SER A 893 34.98 -39.47 -29.52
CA SER A 893 35.55 -40.65 -30.18
C SER A 893 34.47 -41.69 -30.49
N VAL A 894 34.74 -42.55 -31.48
CA VAL A 894 33.83 -43.62 -31.89
C VAL A 894 34.60 -44.91 -32.17
N SER A 895 34.01 -46.06 -31.81
CA SER A 895 34.58 -47.38 -32.09
C SER A 895 34.13 -47.95 -33.44
N GLY A 896 34.92 -48.85 -34.02
CA GLY A 896 34.56 -49.61 -35.23
C GLY A 896 35.13 -48.99 -36.50
N THR A 897 35.70 -49.84 -37.35
CA THR A 897 36.34 -49.43 -38.61
C THR A 897 35.33 -48.77 -39.55
N GLY A 898 35.66 -47.58 -40.05
CA GLY A 898 34.82 -46.83 -40.99
C GLY A 898 33.76 -45.92 -40.33
N ASN A 899 33.59 -45.95 -39.00
CA ASN A 899 32.80 -44.94 -38.28
C ASN A 899 33.64 -43.66 -38.06
N SER A 900 33.01 -42.48 -38.07
CA SER A 900 33.68 -41.21 -37.73
C SER A 900 32.78 -40.30 -36.90
N VAL A 901 33.38 -39.37 -36.14
CA VAL A 901 32.63 -38.40 -35.33
C VAL A 901 33.32 -37.03 -35.35
N THR A 902 32.55 -35.95 -35.46
CA THR A 902 33.08 -34.58 -35.42
C THR A 902 33.27 -34.08 -33.99
N GLN A 903 34.06 -33.00 -33.81
CA GLN A 903 34.21 -32.32 -32.52
C GLN A 903 32.88 -31.75 -31.97
N ALA A 904 31.88 -31.56 -32.84
CA ALA A 904 30.54 -31.15 -32.47
C ALA A 904 29.64 -32.32 -32.04
N GLY A 905 30.10 -33.57 -32.12
CA GLY A 905 29.34 -34.78 -31.74
C GLY A 905 28.48 -35.36 -32.87
N ALA A 906 28.74 -35.02 -34.14
CA ALA A 906 28.04 -35.62 -35.28
C ALA A 906 28.74 -36.93 -35.70
N LEU A 907 28.08 -38.06 -35.48
CA LEU A 907 28.50 -39.41 -35.87
C LEU A 907 28.18 -39.65 -37.35
N THR A 908 29.06 -40.32 -38.09
CA THR A 908 28.77 -40.95 -39.38
C THR A 908 29.06 -42.44 -39.29
N ALA A 909 28.05 -43.28 -39.55
CA ALA A 909 28.14 -44.73 -39.46
C ALA A 909 28.83 -45.33 -40.70
N GLY A 910 29.76 -46.26 -40.48
CA GLY A 910 30.40 -47.06 -41.51
C GLY A 910 29.49 -48.12 -42.10
N MET A 911 30.05 -48.98 -42.95
CA MET A 911 29.31 -50.02 -43.68
C MET A 911 29.26 -51.38 -42.96
N GLU A 912 29.99 -51.52 -41.85
CA GLU A 912 30.08 -52.76 -41.09
C GLU A 912 28.86 -52.93 -40.17
N PRO A 913 28.11 -54.05 -40.23
CA PRO A 913 27.03 -54.36 -39.30
C PRO A 913 27.59 -54.66 -37.89
N GLY A 914 27.01 -54.03 -36.87
CA GLY A 914 27.44 -54.26 -35.50
C GLY A 914 26.89 -53.23 -34.52
N THR A 915 27.20 -53.44 -33.24
CA THR A 915 26.95 -52.45 -32.19
C THR A 915 28.27 -51.81 -31.80
N PHE A 916 28.31 -50.48 -31.88
CA PHE A 916 29.47 -49.65 -31.66
C PHE A 916 29.18 -48.63 -30.56
N THR A 917 30.23 -47.99 -30.05
CA THR A 917 30.16 -47.01 -28.96
C THR A 917 30.65 -45.66 -29.45
N ILE A 918 29.91 -44.61 -29.10
CA ILE A 918 30.35 -43.22 -29.19
C ILE A 918 30.64 -42.72 -27.76
N THR A 919 31.77 -42.05 -27.59
CA THR A 919 32.25 -41.57 -26.28
C THR A 919 32.57 -40.09 -26.34
N ALA A 920 32.15 -39.36 -25.31
CA ALA A 920 32.55 -37.97 -25.06
C ALA A 920 33.41 -37.92 -23.79
N VAL A 921 34.55 -37.25 -23.87
CA VAL A 921 35.51 -37.10 -22.76
C VAL A 921 35.79 -35.63 -22.48
N LYS A 922 35.72 -35.21 -21.22
CA LYS A 922 36.26 -33.93 -20.76
C LYS A 922 37.22 -34.20 -19.61
N ASP A 923 38.45 -33.75 -19.75
CA ASP A 923 39.54 -34.03 -18.82
C ASP A 923 39.68 -35.56 -18.61
N SER A 924 39.39 -36.08 -17.41
CA SER A 924 39.40 -37.53 -17.11
C SER A 924 38.00 -38.18 -17.04
N ILE A 925 36.94 -37.44 -17.36
CA ILE A 925 35.56 -37.88 -17.19
C ILE A 925 34.97 -38.20 -18.55
N SER A 926 34.42 -39.40 -18.70
CA SER A 926 33.84 -39.89 -19.95
C SER A 926 32.38 -40.29 -19.79
N GLY A 927 31.60 -40.07 -20.85
CA GLY A 927 30.26 -40.63 -21.03
C GLY A 927 30.17 -41.32 -22.37
N SER A 928 29.48 -42.46 -22.44
CA SER A 928 29.34 -43.23 -23.68
C SER A 928 27.88 -43.57 -23.96
N ALA A 929 27.56 -43.74 -25.24
CA ALA A 929 26.30 -44.26 -25.74
C ALA A 929 26.58 -45.33 -26.79
N ILE A 930 25.63 -46.25 -26.98
CA ILE A 930 25.75 -47.30 -27.99
C ILE A 930 24.98 -46.92 -29.26
N PHE A 931 25.43 -47.38 -30.41
CA PHE A 931 24.63 -47.35 -31.63
C PHE A 931 24.81 -48.64 -32.41
N THR A 932 23.78 -49.06 -33.14
CA THR A 932 23.80 -50.28 -33.95
C THR A 932 23.67 -49.91 -35.41
N THR A 933 24.49 -50.50 -36.28
CA THR A 933 24.37 -50.44 -37.72
C THR A 933 23.64 -51.69 -38.21
N GLY A 934 22.64 -51.56 -39.10
CA GLY A 934 21.79 -52.73 -39.38
C GLY A 934 20.89 -52.74 -40.61
N TYR A 935 20.82 -51.70 -41.44
CA TYR A 935 20.09 -51.77 -42.72
C TYR A 935 20.46 -50.62 -43.68
N GLY A 936 20.34 -50.85 -44.99
CA GLY A 936 20.51 -49.84 -46.04
C GLY A 936 19.20 -49.14 -46.43
N CYS A 937 19.30 -48.02 -47.16
CA CYS A 937 18.16 -47.29 -47.76
C CYS A 937 17.55 -48.12 -48.90
N THR A 938 16.62 -49.02 -48.56
CA THR A 938 16.05 -50.04 -49.45
C THR A 938 14.61 -49.75 -49.89
N PHE A 939 13.96 -48.70 -49.38
CA PHE A 939 12.58 -48.37 -49.72
C PHE A 939 12.40 -46.85 -49.85
N ASN A 940 12.04 -46.39 -51.05
CA ASN A 940 11.72 -45.00 -51.37
C ASN A 940 10.66 -44.98 -52.48
N LYS A 941 9.38 -44.89 -52.12
CA LYS A 941 8.26 -44.91 -53.08
C LYS A 941 7.29 -43.76 -52.86
N ARG A 942 6.78 -43.22 -53.97
CA ARG A 942 5.75 -42.15 -54.03
C ARG A 942 4.48 -42.71 -54.67
N TYR A 943 3.33 -42.26 -54.20
CA TYR A 943 2.00 -42.70 -54.60
C TYR A 943 1.10 -41.48 -54.81
N GLU A 944 0.65 -41.29 -56.06
CA GLU A 944 -0.24 -40.17 -56.46
C GLU A 944 -1.71 -40.41 -56.07
N ALA A 945 -2.55 -39.37 -56.08
CA ALA A 945 -3.97 -39.50 -55.76
C ALA A 945 -4.72 -40.39 -56.78
N GLU A 946 -4.45 -40.22 -58.07
CA GLU A 946 -5.13 -40.91 -59.17
C GLU A 946 -4.89 -42.43 -59.21
N ILE A 947 -3.84 -42.93 -58.56
CA ILE A 947 -3.54 -44.37 -58.51
C ILE A 947 -4.17 -45.07 -57.29
N SER A 948 -5.03 -44.37 -56.54
CA SER A 948 -5.78 -45.00 -55.45
C SER A 948 -6.64 -46.15 -55.99
N THR A 949 -6.57 -47.31 -55.34
CA THR A 949 -7.25 -48.52 -55.80
C THR A 949 -8.66 -48.67 -55.25
N SER A 950 -9.02 -47.87 -54.23
CA SER A 950 -10.33 -47.83 -53.60
C SER A 950 -10.50 -46.51 -52.87
N ARG A 951 -11.74 -46.02 -52.71
CA ARG A 951 -12.02 -44.81 -51.93
C ARG A 951 -13.46 -44.77 -51.42
N SER A 952 -13.68 -43.98 -50.38
CA SER A 952 -15.02 -43.56 -49.95
C SER A 952 -15.72 -42.70 -51.03
N PRO A 953 -17.06 -42.51 -50.99
CA PRO A 953 -17.79 -41.89 -52.10
C PRO A 953 -17.50 -40.41 -52.39
N GLN A 954 -17.06 -39.65 -51.37
CA GLN A 954 -16.97 -38.19 -51.42
C GLN A 954 -15.62 -37.61 -51.90
N PRO A 955 -14.45 -38.25 -51.68
CA PRO A 955 -13.22 -37.87 -52.36
C PRO A 955 -13.37 -37.88 -53.88
N THR A 956 -13.35 -36.69 -54.49
CA THR A 956 -13.39 -36.52 -55.95
C THR A 956 -12.02 -36.13 -56.47
N LEU A 957 -11.67 -36.67 -57.64
CA LEU A 957 -10.45 -36.27 -58.34
C LEU A 957 -10.72 -35.04 -59.18
N GLU A 958 -9.82 -34.08 -59.13
CA GLU A 958 -9.78 -32.91 -60.00
C GLU A 958 -8.36 -32.70 -60.56
N PRO A 959 -8.18 -32.02 -61.70
CA PRO A 959 -6.87 -31.61 -62.17
C PRO A 959 -6.15 -30.79 -61.10
N THR A 960 -4.88 -31.12 -60.82
CA THR A 960 -4.14 -30.43 -59.75
C THR A 960 -3.57 -29.10 -60.19
N THR A 961 -3.52 -28.14 -59.26
CA THR A 961 -2.80 -26.87 -59.42
C THR A 961 -1.35 -26.94 -58.93
N ASP A 962 -0.89 -28.11 -58.49
CA ASP A 962 0.50 -28.32 -58.04
C ASP A 962 1.46 -28.48 -59.23
N THR A 963 2.69 -28.02 -59.04
CA THR A 963 3.78 -28.08 -60.05
C THR A 963 4.20 -29.50 -60.42
N SER A 964 3.81 -30.51 -59.62
CA SER A 964 4.16 -31.90 -59.88
C SER A 964 3.30 -32.56 -60.97
N GLY A 965 2.25 -31.90 -61.46
CA GLY A 965 1.27 -32.48 -62.38
C GLY A 965 0.37 -33.54 -61.73
N GLY A 966 -0.58 -34.11 -62.50
CA GLY A 966 -1.48 -35.19 -62.06
C GLY A 966 -2.88 -34.72 -61.64
N GLN A 967 -3.55 -35.50 -60.80
CA GLN A 967 -4.83 -35.14 -60.18
C GLN A 967 -4.69 -35.07 -58.66
N ASN A 968 -5.56 -34.31 -57.98
CA ASN A 968 -5.65 -34.33 -56.52
C ASN A 968 -7.03 -34.72 -56.04
N PHE A 969 -7.10 -35.26 -54.83
CA PHE A 969 -8.36 -35.40 -54.12
C PHE A 969 -8.82 -34.06 -53.52
N THR A 970 -10.08 -33.72 -53.73
CA THR A 970 -10.81 -32.61 -53.11
C THR A 970 -12.06 -33.15 -52.40
N GLY A 971 -12.83 -32.30 -51.71
CA GLY A 971 -14.02 -32.72 -50.96
C GLY A 971 -13.71 -33.62 -49.75
N LEU A 972 -12.49 -33.53 -49.21
CA LEU A 972 -12.02 -34.35 -48.11
C LEU A 972 -12.53 -33.82 -46.76
N GLY A 973 -13.33 -34.64 -46.07
CA GLY A 973 -13.87 -34.38 -44.74
C GLY A 973 -13.55 -35.53 -43.79
N TYR A 974 -13.89 -35.38 -42.50
CA TYR A 974 -13.57 -36.37 -41.47
C TYR A 974 -14.00 -37.79 -41.88
N ASN A 975 -13.09 -38.77 -41.68
CA ASN A 975 -13.26 -40.17 -42.04
C ASN A 975 -13.37 -40.50 -43.54
N HIS A 976 -13.29 -39.52 -44.45
CA HIS A 976 -13.09 -39.82 -45.86
C HIS A 976 -11.72 -40.49 -46.05
N TRP A 977 -11.70 -41.54 -46.86
CA TRP A 977 -10.53 -42.37 -47.06
C TRP A 977 -10.33 -42.77 -48.52
N PHE A 978 -9.08 -43.05 -48.85
CA PHE A 978 -8.65 -43.62 -50.13
C PHE A 978 -7.47 -44.57 -49.89
N GLY A 979 -7.50 -45.73 -50.54
CA GLY A 979 -6.65 -46.88 -50.30
C GLY A 979 -5.70 -47.19 -51.45
N TYR A 980 -4.54 -47.75 -51.11
CA TYR A 980 -3.48 -48.09 -52.06
C TYR A 980 -3.05 -49.54 -51.89
N SER A 981 -3.42 -50.43 -52.82
CA SER A 981 -3.06 -51.86 -52.80
C SER A 981 -1.70 -52.20 -53.38
N VAL A 982 -0.98 -51.21 -53.91
CA VAL A 982 0.40 -51.34 -54.41
C VAL A 982 1.45 -50.90 -53.39
N LEU A 983 1.05 -50.70 -52.13
CA LEU A 983 1.90 -50.21 -51.05
C LEU A 983 2.79 -51.34 -50.51
N ALA A 984 3.84 -51.75 -51.21
CA ALA A 984 4.67 -52.91 -50.84
C ALA A 984 5.83 -52.59 -49.87
N ILE A 985 5.54 -52.28 -48.61
CA ILE A 985 6.56 -52.02 -47.57
C ILE A 985 7.20 -53.36 -47.14
N PRO A 986 8.51 -53.57 -47.34
CA PRO A 986 9.12 -54.90 -47.30
C PRO A 986 9.40 -55.40 -45.87
N VAL A 987 9.72 -54.50 -44.94
CA VAL A 987 10.09 -54.83 -43.56
C VAL A 987 9.50 -53.84 -42.58
N ARG A 988 9.26 -54.29 -41.35
CA ARG A 988 8.88 -53.40 -40.25
C ARG A 988 10.05 -52.45 -39.94
N GLY A 989 9.79 -51.15 -39.80
CA GLY A 989 10.83 -50.15 -39.53
C GLY A 989 10.29 -48.74 -39.33
N LYS A 990 11.17 -47.79 -39.00
CA LYS A 990 10.83 -46.36 -38.95
C LYS A 990 11.05 -45.74 -40.33
N TYR A 991 10.01 -45.10 -40.87
CA TYR A 991 10.00 -44.48 -42.19
C TYR A 991 9.66 -43.00 -42.09
N ASN A 992 10.24 -42.19 -42.96
CA ASN A 992 9.74 -40.85 -43.28
C ASN A 992 8.50 -41.00 -44.16
N VAL A 993 7.40 -40.37 -43.75
CA VAL A 993 6.16 -40.34 -44.52
C VAL A 993 5.80 -38.90 -44.80
N SER A 994 5.80 -38.57 -46.09
CA SER A 994 5.60 -37.24 -46.62
C SER A 994 4.26 -37.15 -47.31
N PHE A 995 3.48 -36.11 -47.00
CA PHE A 995 2.20 -35.82 -47.63
C PHE A 995 2.29 -34.49 -48.38
N ARG A 996 1.96 -34.49 -49.67
CA ARG A 996 1.81 -33.27 -50.47
C ARG A 996 0.36 -32.83 -50.42
N VAL A 997 0.12 -31.76 -49.68
CA VAL A 997 -1.23 -31.30 -49.33
C VAL A 997 -1.36 -29.79 -49.45
N LEU A 998 -2.60 -29.33 -49.59
CA LEU A 998 -2.97 -27.92 -49.54
C LEU A 998 -4.05 -27.76 -48.48
N THR A 999 -3.78 -26.92 -47.48
CA THR A 999 -4.67 -26.67 -46.33
C THR A 999 -4.88 -25.17 -46.15
N THR A 1000 -6.05 -24.77 -45.67
CA THR A 1000 -6.36 -23.37 -45.29
C THR A 1000 -6.55 -23.20 -43.78
N ALA A 1001 -6.48 -24.29 -43.03
CA ALA A 1001 -6.47 -24.36 -41.57
C ALA A 1001 -5.73 -25.65 -41.13
N PRO A 1002 -5.23 -25.75 -39.89
CA PRO A 1002 -4.58 -26.96 -39.43
C PRO A 1002 -5.49 -28.20 -39.53
N ALA A 1003 -4.96 -29.29 -40.07
CA ALA A 1003 -5.66 -30.54 -40.28
C ALA A 1003 -4.83 -31.73 -39.79
N LYS A 1004 -5.37 -32.95 -39.84
CA LYS A 1004 -4.65 -34.18 -39.55
C LYS A 1004 -5.01 -35.28 -40.53
N VAL A 1005 -4.00 -36.01 -40.95
CA VAL A 1005 -4.14 -37.18 -41.83
C VAL A 1005 -3.63 -38.42 -41.10
N LYS A 1006 -4.31 -39.55 -41.30
CA LYS A 1006 -4.03 -40.82 -40.65
C LYS A 1006 -3.78 -41.90 -41.69
N LEU A 1007 -2.72 -42.69 -41.52
CA LEU A 1007 -2.48 -43.89 -42.31
C LEU A 1007 -2.95 -45.12 -41.50
N ALA A 1008 -3.85 -45.92 -42.07
CA ALA A 1008 -4.50 -47.03 -41.34
C ALA A 1008 -4.95 -48.17 -42.26
N ASN A 1009 -5.07 -49.38 -41.73
CA ASN A 1009 -5.67 -50.53 -42.43
C ASN A 1009 -6.41 -51.45 -41.45
N SER A 1010 -7.55 -52.01 -41.86
CA SER A 1010 -8.35 -52.97 -41.06
C SER A 1010 -8.57 -52.58 -39.59
N GLY A 1011 -8.86 -51.30 -39.34
CA GLY A 1011 -9.06 -50.76 -37.98
C GLY A 1011 -7.78 -50.42 -37.21
N ILE A 1012 -6.60 -50.80 -37.71
CA ILE A 1012 -5.30 -50.48 -37.12
C ILE A 1012 -4.81 -49.13 -37.67
N THR A 1013 -4.50 -48.21 -36.77
CA THR A 1013 -3.88 -46.92 -37.10
C THR A 1013 -2.37 -47.02 -36.98
N TYR A 1014 -1.64 -46.78 -38.07
CA TYR A 1014 -0.18 -46.83 -38.07
C TYR A 1014 0.46 -45.51 -37.61
N GLY A 1015 -0.19 -44.39 -37.87
CA GLY A 1015 0.19 -43.08 -37.33
C GLY A 1015 -0.71 -41.96 -37.84
N ILE A 1016 -0.61 -40.81 -37.18
CA ILE A 1016 -1.39 -39.61 -37.47
C ILE A 1016 -0.40 -38.45 -37.61
N ILE A 1017 -0.44 -37.75 -38.74
CA ILE A 1017 0.42 -36.62 -39.04
C ILE A 1017 -0.40 -35.34 -38.94
N SER A 1018 0.16 -34.35 -38.25
CA SER A 1018 -0.41 -33.00 -38.18
C SER A 1018 -0.02 -32.21 -39.42
N LEU A 1019 -1.02 -31.65 -40.09
CA LEU A 1019 -0.86 -30.79 -41.25
C LEU A 1019 -1.03 -29.34 -40.78
N PRO A 1020 0.03 -28.51 -40.80
CA PRO A 1020 -0.09 -27.10 -40.45
C PRO A 1020 -0.92 -26.37 -41.52
N ASN A 1021 -1.41 -25.17 -41.21
CA ASN A 1021 -2.05 -24.32 -42.21
C ASN A 1021 -1.00 -23.89 -43.26
N THR A 1022 -1.20 -24.30 -44.52
CA THR A 1022 -0.31 -23.96 -45.64
C THR A 1022 -0.79 -22.71 -46.39
N ASN A 1023 -1.76 -21.98 -45.86
CA ASN A 1023 -2.37 -20.77 -46.44
C ASN A 1023 -2.88 -20.97 -47.86
N GLY A 1024 -3.42 -22.16 -48.16
CA GLY A 1024 -3.94 -22.48 -49.49
C GLY A 1024 -2.87 -22.73 -50.55
N GLN A 1025 -1.61 -22.96 -50.15
CA GLN A 1025 -0.52 -23.35 -51.06
C GLN A 1025 -0.17 -24.84 -50.89
N TRP A 1026 0.31 -25.48 -51.96
CA TRP A 1026 0.78 -26.87 -51.91
C TRP A 1026 2.10 -26.97 -51.13
N ALA A 1027 2.12 -27.76 -50.06
CA ALA A 1027 3.29 -28.01 -49.24
C ALA A 1027 3.49 -29.51 -48.99
N THR A 1028 4.76 -29.90 -48.82
CA THR A 1028 5.13 -31.27 -48.44
C THR A 1028 5.36 -31.31 -46.93
N ILE A 1029 4.54 -32.06 -46.23
CA ILE A 1029 4.63 -32.23 -44.78
C ILE A 1029 5.18 -33.62 -44.50
N THR A 1030 6.35 -33.69 -43.85
CA THR A 1030 7.03 -34.96 -43.55
C THR A 1030 7.06 -35.19 -42.05
N ASP A 1031 6.71 -36.41 -41.65
CA ASP A 1031 6.88 -36.90 -40.27
C ASP A 1031 7.42 -38.33 -40.30
N THR A 1032 7.87 -38.84 -39.16
CA THR A 1032 8.34 -40.21 -39.04
C THR A 1032 7.27 -41.12 -38.43
N MET A 1033 7.06 -42.30 -39.02
CA MET A 1033 6.18 -43.32 -38.47
C MET A 1033 6.81 -44.70 -38.51
N THR A 1034 6.51 -45.53 -37.51
CA THR A 1034 6.93 -46.93 -37.51
C THR A 1034 5.88 -47.75 -38.23
N LEU A 1035 6.23 -48.29 -39.39
CA LEU A 1035 5.34 -49.07 -40.24
C LEU A 1035 5.71 -50.56 -40.17
N PRO A 1036 4.73 -51.48 -40.12
CA PRO A 1036 4.96 -52.90 -40.37
C PRO A 1036 5.22 -53.19 -41.85
N ALA A 1037 5.67 -54.40 -42.16
CA ALA A 1037 5.65 -54.90 -43.54
C ALA A 1037 4.17 -55.07 -43.96
N ILE A 1038 3.73 -54.27 -44.92
CA ILE A 1038 2.34 -54.21 -45.38
C ILE A 1038 2.33 -54.03 -46.89
N SER A 1039 1.28 -54.54 -47.54
CA SER A 1039 1.02 -54.37 -48.98
C SER A 1039 -0.10 -53.37 -49.27
N TYR A 1040 -0.84 -52.93 -48.24
CA TYR A 1040 -2.02 -52.08 -48.37
C TYR A 1040 -2.16 -51.12 -47.17
N ALA A 1041 -2.51 -49.86 -47.43
CA ALA A 1041 -3.02 -48.95 -46.41
C ALA A 1041 -4.00 -47.92 -46.97
N ASN A 1042 -4.87 -47.41 -46.11
CA ASN A 1042 -5.74 -46.28 -46.35
C ASN A 1042 -5.11 -45.01 -45.80
N VAL A 1043 -5.15 -43.96 -46.62
CA VAL A 1043 -5.01 -42.58 -46.16
C VAL A 1043 -6.41 -42.10 -45.76
N ILE A 1044 -6.56 -41.67 -44.51
CA ILE A 1044 -7.83 -41.28 -43.91
C ILE A 1044 -7.71 -39.87 -43.35
N VAL A 1045 -8.66 -39.01 -43.69
CA VAL A 1045 -8.79 -37.68 -43.09
C VAL A 1045 -9.18 -37.84 -41.62
N TYR A 1046 -8.33 -37.40 -40.71
CA TYR A 1046 -8.53 -37.60 -39.27
C TYR A 1046 -9.03 -36.36 -38.56
N GLN A 1047 -8.71 -35.16 -39.06
CA GLN A 1047 -9.22 -33.90 -38.52
C GLN A 1047 -9.09 -32.80 -39.58
N GLY A 1048 -10.05 -31.88 -39.64
CA GLY A 1048 -10.01 -30.77 -40.61
C GLY A 1048 -10.25 -31.21 -42.06
N THR A 1049 -9.96 -30.32 -43.00
CA THR A 1049 -10.10 -30.54 -44.45
C THR A 1049 -8.84 -30.08 -45.16
N PHE A 1050 -8.50 -30.74 -46.26
CA PHE A 1050 -7.35 -30.43 -47.10
C PHE A 1050 -7.53 -31.00 -48.51
N LYS A 1051 -6.75 -30.51 -49.48
CA LYS A 1051 -6.58 -31.21 -50.75
C LYS A 1051 -5.33 -32.09 -50.68
N PHE A 1052 -5.39 -33.28 -51.28
CA PHE A 1052 -4.32 -34.27 -51.25
C PHE A 1052 -3.84 -34.59 -52.66
N ASN A 1053 -2.55 -34.43 -52.91
CA ASN A 1053 -1.94 -34.73 -54.22
C ASN A 1053 -1.25 -36.10 -54.20
N TRP A 1054 -0.27 -36.29 -53.33
CA TRP A 1054 0.46 -37.57 -53.23
C TRP A 1054 1.03 -37.78 -51.84
N PHE A 1055 1.43 -39.01 -51.54
CA PHE A 1055 2.28 -39.31 -50.39
C PHE A 1055 3.49 -40.16 -50.77
N ALA A 1056 4.58 -40.03 -50.02
CA ALA A 1056 5.80 -40.81 -50.21
C ALA A 1056 6.26 -41.41 -48.89
N ILE A 1057 6.82 -42.62 -48.97
CA ILE A 1057 7.38 -43.35 -47.83
C ILE A 1057 8.83 -43.70 -48.17
N ASN A 1058 9.77 -43.30 -47.31
CA ASN A 1058 11.18 -43.70 -47.45
C ASN A 1058 11.85 -44.01 -46.11
N ASN A 1059 12.88 -44.86 -46.13
CA ASN A 1059 13.72 -45.20 -44.97
C ASN A 1059 15.13 -44.59 -45.03
N CYS A 1060 15.30 -43.53 -45.82
CA CYS A 1060 16.59 -42.91 -46.08
C CYS A 1060 16.74 -41.71 -45.13
N ALA A 1061 17.65 -41.82 -44.16
CA ALA A 1061 17.94 -40.73 -43.23
C ALA A 1061 18.66 -39.59 -43.99
N VAL A 1062 18.02 -38.42 -44.10
CA VAL A 1062 18.71 -37.18 -44.50
C VAL A 1062 18.95 -36.37 -43.23
N ALA A 1063 20.11 -35.71 -43.14
CA ALA A 1063 20.43 -34.79 -42.05
C ALA A 1063 19.31 -33.76 -41.86
N PRO A 1064 18.88 -33.46 -40.62
CA PRO A 1064 18.02 -32.30 -40.41
C PRO A 1064 18.80 -31.02 -40.76
N ALA A 1065 18.16 -30.12 -41.50
CA ALA A 1065 18.72 -28.78 -41.75
C ALA A 1065 19.03 -28.07 -40.42
N PRO A 1066 20.11 -27.27 -40.34
CA PRO A 1066 20.37 -26.47 -39.15
C PRO A 1066 19.22 -25.49 -38.97
N ASP A 1067 18.51 -25.58 -37.85
CA ASP A 1067 17.44 -24.66 -37.51
C ASP A 1067 18.05 -23.28 -37.19
N THR A 1068 17.98 -22.38 -38.17
CA THR A 1068 18.32 -20.97 -38.03
C THR A 1068 17.04 -20.14 -37.97
N THR A 1069 16.25 -20.25 -36.91
CA THR A 1069 15.32 -19.18 -36.51
C THR A 1069 15.12 -19.14 -35.00
N ALA A 1070 15.54 -18.03 -34.39
CA ALA A 1070 15.32 -17.72 -32.99
C ALA A 1070 13.84 -17.39 -32.71
N SER A 1071 13.34 -17.75 -31.53
CA SER A 1071 12.86 -16.78 -30.53
C SER A 1071 12.09 -17.44 -29.38
N SER A 1072 12.27 -16.82 -28.22
CA SER A 1072 11.66 -17.07 -26.93
C SER A 1072 10.13 -16.97 -26.93
N LEU A 1073 9.47 -17.85 -26.15
CA LEU A 1073 8.39 -17.45 -25.24
C LEU A 1073 8.43 -18.32 -23.97
N THR A 1074 8.71 -17.64 -22.85
CA THR A 1074 8.50 -18.06 -21.45
C THR A 1074 7.01 -18.25 -21.13
N MET A 1075 6.62 -19.24 -20.32
CA MET A 1075 6.28 -19.16 -18.87
C MET A 1075 5.64 -20.52 -18.49
N LYS A 1076 5.58 -21.07 -17.28
CA LYS A 1076 5.75 -20.61 -15.88
C LYS A 1076 5.93 -21.87 -15.01
N SER A 1077 6.62 -21.70 -13.88
CA SER A 1077 6.93 -22.70 -12.87
C SER A 1077 5.75 -23.47 -12.28
N ALA A 1078 6.02 -24.70 -11.83
CA ALA A 1078 5.53 -25.22 -10.56
C ALA A 1078 6.44 -26.33 -9.99
N ILE A 1079 6.97 -26.05 -8.79
CA ILE A 1079 7.12 -26.98 -7.65
C ILE A 1079 8.42 -27.81 -7.48
N SER A 1080 9.16 -27.38 -6.45
CA SER A 1080 10.00 -28.09 -5.46
C SER A 1080 10.85 -29.31 -5.87
N GLY A 1081 12.17 -29.12 -5.82
CA GLY A 1081 13.12 -30.19 -5.53
C GLY A 1081 13.50 -30.17 -4.06
N ASP A 1082 12.72 -30.86 -3.22
CA ASP A 1082 13.14 -31.29 -1.88
C ASP A 1082 14.20 -32.39 -2.04
N SER A 1083 15.39 -32.20 -1.46
CA SER A 1083 16.32 -33.29 -1.20
C SER A 1083 16.02 -33.93 0.15
N GLU A 1084 15.40 -35.10 0.07
CA GLU A 1084 15.48 -36.25 1.00
C GLU A 1084 15.56 -35.96 2.52
N ALA A 1085 14.37 -35.79 3.10
CA ALA A 1085 14.04 -36.47 4.36
C ALA A 1085 13.99 -37.99 4.12
N PRO A 1086 14.18 -38.83 5.15
CA PRO A 1086 14.00 -40.29 5.01
C PRO A 1086 12.63 -40.58 4.41
N LEU A 1087 12.62 -41.27 3.25
CA LEU A 1087 11.52 -41.48 2.31
C LEU A 1087 10.12 -41.25 2.92
N ALA A 1088 9.45 -40.17 2.51
CA ALA A 1088 8.02 -39.95 2.78
C ALA A 1088 7.17 -40.82 1.82
N PHE A 1089 5.92 -41.13 2.20
CA PHE A 1089 5.00 -41.86 1.32
C PHE A 1089 4.79 -41.07 0.01
N ARG A 1090 5.05 -41.69 -1.16
CA ARG A 1090 4.95 -41.06 -2.48
C ARG A 1090 4.29 -41.98 -3.49
N VAL A 1091 3.46 -41.41 -4.37
CA VAL A 1091 2.85 -42.13 -5.51
C VAL A 1091 3.17 -41.37 -6.80
N TYR A 1092 3.83 -42.04 -7.75
CA TYR A 1092 4.23 -41.43 -9.01
C TYR A 1092 4.37 -42.46 -10.15
N PRO A 1093 4.22 -42.06 -11.42
CA PRO A 1093 3.73 -40.75 -11.84
C PRO A 1093 2.26 -40.54 -11.48
N ASN A 1094 1.84 -39.28 -11.34
CA ASN A 1094 0.45 -38.88 -11.20
C ASN A 1094 0.29 -37.48 -11.83
N PRO A 1095 -0.26 -37.35 -13.06
CA PRO A 1095 -1.07 -38.33 -13.78
C PRO A 1095 -0.32 -39.57 -14.28
N VAL A 1096 -1.02 -40.69 -14.42
CA VAL A 1096 -0.46 -42.00 -14.78
C VAL A 1096 -1.15 -42.56 -16.02
N ARG A 1097 -0.40 -43.14 -16.96
CA ARG A 1097 -0.94 -44.12 -17.92
C ARG A 1097 -0.57 -45.49 -17.36
N ASP A 1098 -1.47 -46.38 -17.02
CA ASP A 1098 -1.16 -47.78 -16.64
C ASP A 1098 -0.40 -48.01 -15.32
N MET A 1099 0.90 -47.72 -15.20
CA MET A 1099 1.71 -48.13 -14.03
C MET A 1099 1.92 -47.02 -13.02
N ILE A 1100 1.41 -47.18 -11.80
CA ILE A 1100 1.77 -46.33 -10.65
C ILE A 1100 2.87 -46.99 -9.84
N THR A 1101 3.82 -46.20 -9.36
CA THR A 1101 4.85 -46.61 -8.40
C THR A 1101 4.57 -45.97 -7.06
N ILE A 1102 4.61 -46.78 -6.01
CA ILE A 1102 4.32 -46.39 -4.64
C ILE A 1102 5.57 -46.63 -3.80
N GLU A 1103 6.02 -45.60 -3.12
CA GLU A 1103 7.09 -45.64 -2.13
C GLU A 1103 6.48 -45.44 -0.76
N GLN A 1104 6.61 -46.44 0.12
CA GLN A 1104 5.93 -46.41 1.42
C GLN A 1104 6.68 -45.63 2.48
N GLY A 1105 7.97 -45.39 2.27
CA GLY A 1105 8.78 -44.71 3.25
C GLY A 1105 8.91 -45.49 4.56
N ARG A 1106 8.76 -44.81 5.70
CA ARG A 1106 8.70 -45.43 7.04
C ARG A 1106 7.29 -45.90 7.45
N HIS A 1107 6.30 -45.80 6.57
CA HIS A 1107 4.94 -46.19 6.89
C HIS A 1107 4.72 -47.68 6.65
N HIS A 1108 4.04 -48.34 7.59
CA HIS A 1108 3.79 -49.78 7.59
C HIS A 1108 2.33 -50.06 7.21
N TYR A 1109 1.99 -49.80 5.95
CA TYR A 1109 0.70 -50.16 5.37
C TYR A 1109 0.67 -51.64 4.99
N HIS A 1110 -0.42 -52.35 5.27
CA HIS A 1110 -0.58 -53.76 4.90
C HIS A 1110 -1.64 -53.95 3.81
N THR A 1111 -2.57 -53.00 3.66
CA THR A 1111 -3.67 -53.07 2.68
C THR A 1111 -3.76 -51.78 1.86
N MET A 1112 -4.00 -51.93 0.56
CA MET A 1112 -4.21 -50.81 -0.37
C MET A 1112 -5.45 -51.06 -1.23
N LYS A 1113 -6.36 -50.09 -1.27
CA LYS A 1113 -7.65 -50.13 -1.96
C LYS A 1113 -7.70 -49.02 -3.00
N LEU A 1114 -7.96 -49.36 -4.27
CA LEU A 1114 -8.30 -48.40 -5.31
C LEU A 1114 -9.82 -48.27 -5.37
N LEU A 1115 -10.32 -47.06 -5.15
CA LEU A 1115 -11.72 -46.71 -5.13
C LEU A 1115 -12.03 -45.78 -6.32
N ASP A 1116 -13.27 -45.83 -6.82
CA ASP A 1116 -13.78 -44.73 -7.64
C ASP A 1116 -14.08 -43.48 -6.78
N MET A 1117 -14.45 -42.38 -7.42
CA MET A 1117 -14.77 -41.13 -6.72
C MET A 1117 -16.04 -41.20 -5.86
N ASN A 1118 -16.85 -42.26 -5.98
CA ASN A 1118 -18.03 -42.51 -5.16
C ASN A 1118 -17.72 -43.47 -3.98
N GLY A 1119 -16.44 -43.84 -3.78
CA GLY A 1119 -15.99 -44.70 -2.70
C GLY A 1119 -16.15 -46.20 -2.96
N ARG A 1120 -16.54 -46.62 -4.17
CA ARG A 1120 -16.70 -48.04 -4.52
C ARG A 1120 -15.34 -48.69 -4.77
N LEU A 1121 -15.08 -49.83 -4.14
CA LEU A 1121 -13.84 -50.59 -4.31
C LEU A 1121 -13.73 -51.16 -5.72
N LEU A 1122 -12.67 -50.79 -6.43
CA LEU A 1122 -12.35 -51.25 -7.78
C LEU A 1122 -11.28 -52.35 -7.76
N ARG A 1123 -10.23 -52.19 -6.94
CA ARG A 1123 -9.16 -53.19 -6.75
C ARG A 1123 -8.60 -53.09 -5.34
N GLN A 1124 -8.12 -54.21 -4.81
CA GLN A 1124 -7.38 -54.25 -3.54
C GLN A 1124 -6.09 -55.04 -3.71
N TRP A 1125 -5.03 -54.57 -3.05
CA TRP A 1125 -3.74 -55.23 -3.01
C TRP A 1125 -3.24 -55.36 -1.59
N ASN A 1126 -2.63 -56.50 -1.28
CA ASN A 1126 -1.81 -56.66 -0.09
C ASN A 1126 -0.46 -55.99 -0.33
N VAL A 1127 0.00 -55.25 0.66
CA VAL A 1127 1.33 -54.66 0.66
C VAL A 1127 2.32 -55.70 1.19
N PRO A 1128 3.35 -56.09 0.42
CA PRO A 1128 4.36 -57.03 0.91
C PRO A 1128 5.19 -56.40 2.04
N ALA A 1129 5.33 -57.12 3.15
CA ALA A 1129 6.16 -56.70 4.28
C ALA A 1129 7.64 -56.56 3.84
N GLY A 1130 8.27 -55.44 4.19
CA GLY A 1130 9.67 -55.16 3.88
C GLY A 1130 9.95 -54.49 2.53
N ASN A 1131 8.96 -54.35 1.64
CA ASN A 1131 9.14 -53.66 0.36
C ASN A 1131 8.91 -52.15 0.49
N ALA A 1132 10.00 -51.37 0.49
CA ALA A 1132 9.93 -49.90 0.56
C ALA A 1132 9.33 -49.24 -0.69
N ARG A 1133 9.35 -49.94 -1.83
CA ARG A 1133 8.85 -49.47 -3.13
C ARG A 1133 8.29 -50.61 -3.96
N PHE A 1134 7.15 -50.39 -4.59
CA PHE A 1134 6.59 -51.34 -5.56
C PHE A 1134 5.65 -50.64 -6.54
N SER A 1135 5.42 -51.26 -7.70
CA SER A 1135 4.55 -50.70 -8.74
C SER A 1135 3.31 -51.56 -8.94
N LYS A 1136 2.18 -50.91 -9.25
CA LYS A 1136 0.90 -51.56 -9.55
C LYS A 1136 0.34 -51.04 -10.86
N SER A 1137 -0.15 -51.96 -11.67
CA SER A 1137 -0.91 -51.61 -12.87
C SER A 1137 -2.35 -51.25 -12.48
N LEU A 1138 -2.79 -50.08 -12.95
CA LEU A 1138 -4.19 -49.69 -12.95
C LEU A 1138 -5.00 -50.42 -14.02
N GLY A 1139 -4.35 -51.24 -14.86
CA GLY A 1139 -4.99 -52.05 -15.90
C GLY A 1139 -5.80 -51.21 -16.89
N ASN A 1140 -6.83 -51.83 -17.49
CA ASN A 1140 -7.73 -51.22 -18.47
C ASN A 1140 -8.78 -50.29 -17.83
N LEU A 1141 -8.47 -49.66 -16.68
CA LEU A 1141 -9.36 -48.67 -16.11
C LEU A 1141 -9.48 -47.48 -17.08
N PRO A 1142 -10.71 -46.97 -17.31
CA PRO A 1142 -10.90 -45.81 -18.17
C PRO A 1142 -10.14 -44.58 -17.63
N GLY A 1143 -9.83 -43.63 -18.51
CA GLY A 1143 -9.24 -42.36 -18.10
C GLY A 1143 -10.18 -41.63 -17.12
N GLY A 1144 -9.64 -41.12 -16.01
CA GLY A 1144 -10.47 -40.57 -14.94
C GLY A 1144 -9.76 -40.37 -13.60
N ASN A 1145 -10.50 -39.84 -12.62
CA ASN A 1145 -10.02 -39.65 -11.25
C ASN A 1145 -10.38 -40.86 -10.38
N TYR A 1146 -9.43 -41.32 -9.57
CA TYR A 1146 -9.58 -42.43 -8.64
C TYR A 1146 -8.98 -42.09 -7.27
N MET A 1147 -9.36 -42.82 -6.24
CA MET A 1147 -8.84 -42.66 -4.88
C MET A 1147 -8.08 -43.91 -4.45
N LEU A 1148 -6.82 -43.77 -4.06
CA LEU A 1148 -6.02 -44.83 -3.47
C LEU A 1148 -6.04 -44.70 -1.96
N HIS A 1149 -6.73 -45.61 -1.28
CA HIS A 1149 -6.88 -45.67 0.17
C HIS A 1149 -5.95 -46.74 0.77
N LEU A 1150 -5.30 -46.44 1.89
CA LEU A 1150 -4.26 -47.27 2.50
C LEU A 1150 -4.56 -47.50 3.97
N GLU A 1151 -4.45 -48.75 4.40
CA GLU A 1151 -4.74 -49.20 5.75
C GLU A 1151 -3.54 -50.01 6.28
N GLY A 1152 -3.20 -49.80 7.55
CA GLY A 1152 -1.93 -50.25 8.13
C GLY A 1152 -1.83 -50.05 9.63
N THR A 1153 -0.64 -50.30 10.17
CA THR A 1153 -0.27 -49.89 11.55
C THR A 1153 0.07 -48.40 11.62
N SER A 1154 0.29 -47.75 10.47
CA SER A 1154 0.37 -46.30 10.32
C SER A 1154 -1.02 -45.70 10.09
N ALA A 1155 -1.20 -44.41 10.43
CA ALA A 1155 -2.47 -43.71 10.22
C ALA A 1155 -2.95 -43.84 8.75
N PRO A 1156 -4.24 -44.15 8.52
CA PRO A 1156 -4.76 -44.40 7.18
C PRO A 1156 -4.61 -43.17 6.29
N ALA A 1157 -4.33 -43.41 5.01
CA ALA A 1157 -4.04 -42.36 4.04
C ALA A 1157 -4.86 -42.54 2.76
N SER A 1158 -5.20 -41.42 2.13
CA SER A 1158 -6.01 -41.37 0.91
C SER A 1158 -5.35 -40.43 -0.10
N ILE A 1159 -5.05 -40.92 -1.30
CA ILE A 1159 -4.41 -40.14 -2.37
C ILE A 1159 -5.22 -40.20 -3.65
N LYS A 1160 -5.48 -39.03 -4.26
CA LYS A 1160 -6.12 -38.93 -5.57
C LYS A 1160 -5.15 -39.29 -6.69
N ILE A 1161 -5.55 -40.20 -7.58
CA ILE A 1161 -4.81 -40.63 -8.77
C ILE A 1161 -5.57 -40.24 -10.04
N VAL A 1162 -4.86 -39.67 -11.02
CA VAL A 1162 -5.42 -39.27 -12.32
C VAL A 1162 -4.91 -40.25 -13.38
N LYS A 1163 -5.80 -41.08 -13.94
CA LYS A 1163 -5.49 -41.97 -15.06
C LYS A 1163 -5.64 -41.22 -16.39
N LEU A 1164 -4.51 -41.11 -17.08
CA LEU A 1164 -4.28 -40.79 -18.50
C LEU A 1164 -5.22 -41.56 -19.43
#